data_AF-A0A8J3XPK4-F1
#
_entry.id   AF-A0A8J3XPK4-F1
#
_cell.length_a   1.000
_cell.length_b   1.000
_cell.length_c   1.000
_cell.angle_alpha   90.00
_cell.angle_beta   90.00
_cell.angle_gamma   90.00
#
_symmetry.space_group_name_H-M   'P 1'
#
loop_
_entity.id
_entity.type
_entity.pdbx_description
1 polymer ?
#
loop_
_entity_poly.entity_id
_entity_poly.type
_entity_poly.pdbx_seq_one_letter_code
_entity_poly.pdbx_strand_id
1 'polypeptide(L)'
;MRAIRRFTVRTVLPSQLEPLGELVRNLRWSWHPETMDLFAEVDPEVWERVDHDPVALLGAVEADRLRELAQDRRFLRRLADAADDLREYMTAPRWYQSQEGGPAAIGYFSPEYGIAAALPQYSGGLGILAGDHLKAASDLGVPILGVGLLYRHGYFSQSLSPEGWQQEHYPSLDPGGLPLTLLKEADGTPARVGIGLPGSRTLHAQIWVAQVGRVPLLLLDSDISDNDAAARDVTDRLYGGGGDHRLMQELLLGVGGVRALRAYCRISGHPEPEVFHTNEGHAGFLGIERIRELTEARLSFDEALEAVRAGTVFTTHTPVPAGIDRFPTEMIARQFGGSNAWPTVSVDRILQLGAEPEGPDSDPAVFNMAVMGMRLAQRVNGVSELHGEVSREMFKGLWPGFDVEEVPIGSITNGVHAPTWVGREVMELAGDELPSLIDMSQGWDAVRKLSDADIWSIRGRLRAHLVTEARKRIKQSWRQRGAAEAELGWVDEALDPDALTIGFARRVPSYKRLTLMLSDPERLKSLLLDPDKPVQIVIAGKAHPADEGGKKFIQQMVRFADQEDVRHRIVFLPDYDMTLGRLMVTGSDVWMNNPLRPLEACGTSGMKAALNGGLNLSIRDGWWDEWFDGNNGWAIPSADGVTDPERRDELEATALYDLIEREVADRFYDRAADGLPRRWLEMVKHTLSSLGPKVLAGRMLHDYVVGLYTPAASSARALVADGYENARQFAAWKLRLTQAWPGIRVEHVEAAGIGDAPELGARLELRATIALGELSADDVQVQAAYGRVGPHDELISPTYVTLKADSVDDDGRAYYTGDLPLDRTGAFGYTVRVVPFHPLMASPAELGLVSAPEEPAGMTNGTLR
;
A
#
# COMPACT_ATOMS: atom_id res chain seq x y z
N MET A 1 28.49 -32.68 -7.69
CA MET A 1 27.24 -33.39 -8.09
C MET A 1 26.07 -32.45 -7.84
N ARG A 2 25.06 -32.39 -8.73
CA ARG A 2 23.84 -31.58 -8.55
C ARG A 2 22.64 -32.52 -8.39
N ALA A 3 21.68 -32.16 -7.54
CA ALA A 3 20.47 -32.95 -7.36
C ALA A 3 19.64 -32.96 -8.66
N ILE A 4 19.18 -34.14 -9.10
CA ILE A 4 18.33 -34.29 -10.29
C ILE A 4 16.90 -33.78 -10.01
N ARG A 5 16.45 -33.88 -8.75
CA ARG A 5 15.17 -33.35 -8.27
C ARG A 5 15.31 -32.99 -6.79
N ARG A 6 14.74 -31.86 -6.38
CA ARG A 6 14.60 -31.45 -4.97
C ARG A 6 13.19 -31.81 -4.52
N PHE A 7 13.05 -32.43 -3.36
CA PHE A 7 11.77 -32.69 -2.72
C PHE A 7 11.97 -32.64 -1.20
N THR A 8 11.00 -32.08 -0.49
CA THR A 8 11.05 -31.98 0.97
C THR A 8 10.45 -33.25 1.58
N VAL A 9 11.24 -33.97 2.39
CA VAL A 9 10.76 -35.11 3.19
C VAL A 9 10.16 -34.55 4.47
N ARG A 10 8.85 -34.73 4.68
CA ARG A 10 8.20 -34.28 5.91
C ARG A 10 8.51 -35.24 7.04
N THR A 11 9.02 -34.71 8.15
CA THR A 11 9.20 -35.45 9.39
C THR A 11 7.82 -35.88 9.90
N VAL A 12 7.62 -37.18 10.13
CA VAL A 12 6.41 -37.69 10.78
C VAL A 12 6.52 -37.33 12.26
N LEU A 13 5.78 -36.31 12.69
CA LEU A 13 5.74 -35.91 14.08
C LEU A 13 5.11 -37.04 14.92
N PRO A 14 5.66 -37.35 16.11
CA PRO A 14 4.94 -38.15 17.11
C PRO A 14 3.54 -37.57 17.34
N SER A 15 2.54 -38.40 17.63
CA SER A 15 1.15 -37.93 17.79
C SER A 15 0.99 -36.88 18.88
N GLN A 16 1.81 -36.93 19.93
CA GLN A 16 1.84 -35.93 21.00
C GLN A 16 2.30 -34.54 20.51
N LEU A 17 3.05 -34.50 19.40
CA LEU A 17 3.62 -33.30 18.80
C LEU A 17 2.86 -32.82 17.55
N GLU A 18 1.76 -33.47 17.18
CA GLU A 18 0.92 -33.05 16.04
C GLU A 18 0.54 -31.55 16.07
N PRO A 19 0.22 -30.93 17.23
CA PRO A 19 -0.09 -29.50 17.29
C PRO A 19 1.05 -28.58 16.82
N LEU A 20 2.32 -29.01 16.86
CA LEU A 20 3.42 -28.23 16.26
C LEU A 20 3.20 -28.03 14.76
N GLY A 21 2.67 -29.06 14.08
CA GLY A 21 2.34 -28.97 12.66
C GLY A 21 1.21 -27.98 12.38
N GLU A 22 0.24 -27.84 13.29
CA GLU A 22 -0.81 -26.81 13.20
C GLU A 22 -0.22 -25.41 13.35
N LEU A 23 0.57 -25.19 14.40
CA LEU A 23 1.21 -23.90 14.68
C LEU A 23 2.10 -23.45 13.53
N VAL A 24 2.96 -24.32 13.00
CA VAL A 24 3.88 -23.98 11.88
C VAL A 24 3.13 -23.58 10.62
N ARG A 25 1.97 -24.19 10.35
CA ARG A 25 1.17 -23.91 9.13
C ARG A 25 0.40 -22.59 9.20
N ASN A 26 0.20 -22.01 10.38
CA ASN A 26 -0.47 -20.72 10.53
C ASN A 26 0.53 -19.61 10.82
N LEU A 27 0.72 -18.69 9.88
CA LEU A 27 1.71 -17.63 9.93
C LEU A 27 1.54 -16.63 11.09
N ARG A 28 0.49 -16.74 11.92
CA ARG A 28 0.35 -15.95 13.16
C ARG A 28 1.59 -16.00 14.05
N TRP A 29 2.33 -17.11 14.05
CA TRP A 29 3.59 -17.21 14.78
C TRP A 29 4.57 -16.07 14.44
N SER A 30 4.53 -15.52 13.22
CA SER A 30 5.44 -14.46 12.79
C SER A 30 5.21 -13.10 13.47
N TRP A 31 4.12 -12.94 14.22
CA TRP A 31 3.85 -11.79 15.08
C TRP A 31 3.31 -12.20 16.47
N HIS A 32 3.54 -13.44 16.88
CA HIS A 32 3.12 -13.97 18.18
C HIS A 32 4.34 -14.52 18.96
N PRO A 33 4.93 -13.72 19.86
CA PRO A 33 6.18 -14.04 20.54
C PRO A 33 6.17 -15.39 21.28
N GLU A 34 5.07 -15.75 21.92
CA GLU A 34 4.94 -16.97 22.71
C GLU A 34 5.06 -18.23 21.85
N THR A 35 4.56 -18.17 20.62
CA THR A 35 4.70 -19.28 19.65
C THR A 35 6.12 -19.35 19.11
N MET A 36 6.79 -18.21 18.90
CA MET A 36 8.21 -18.17 18.52
C MET A 36 9.12 -18.73 19.61
N ASP A 37 8.87 -18.37 20.87
CA ASP A 37 9.58 -18.89 22.05
C ASP A 37 9.41 -20.41 22.16
N LEU A 38 8.23 -20.94 21.80
CA LEU A 38 7.97 -22.38 21.76
C LEU A 38 8.79 -23.07 20.66
N PHE A 39 8.91 -22.48 19.47
CA PHE A 39 9.76 -23.03 18.39
C PHE A 39 11.24 -23.01 18.77
N ALA A 40 11.72 -21.94 19.39
CA ALA A 40 13.09 -21.86 19.88
C ALA A 40 13.43 -22.96 20.91
N GLU A 41 12.47 -23.38 21.74
CA GLU A 41 12.65 -24.46 22.73
C GLU A 41 12.78 -25.86 22.09
N VAL A 42 12.26 -26.07 20.88
CA VAL A 42 12.35 -27.37 20.19
C VAL A 42 13.82 -27.77 20.05
N ASP A 43 14.63 -26.88 19.48
CA ASP A 43 16.08 -27.03 19.38
C ASP A 43 16.74 -25.65 19.16
N PRO A 44 17.33 -25.05 20.21
CA PRO A 44 17.91 -23.71 20.12
C PRO A 44 19.05 -23.57 19.12
N GLU A 45 19.86 -24.62 18.93
CA GLU A 45 21.00 -24.56 18.01
C GLU A 45 20.54 -24.66 16.55
N VAL A 46 19.56 -25.51 16.27
CA VAL A 46 18.94 -25.60 14.94
C VAL A 46 18.20 -24.30 14.63
N TRP A 47 17.48 -23.73 15.61
CA TRP A 47 16.71 -22.51 15.47
C TRP A 47 17.54 -21.32 14.97
N GLU A 48 18.72 -21.09 15.57
CA GLU A 48 19.67 -20.08 15.10
C GLU A 48 20.25 -20.41 13.73
N ARG A 49 20.53 -21.69 13.45
CA ARG A 49 21.11 -22.13 12.18
C ARG A 49 20.15 -21.97 10.98
N VAL A 50 18.84 -22.06 11.21
CA VAL A 50 17.80 -21.95 10.18
C VAL A 50 17.18 -20.55 10.11
N ASP A 51 17.87 -19.54 10.64
CA ASP A 51 17.42 -18.14 10.63
C ASP A 51 15.99 -17.95 11.15
N HIS A 52 15.64 -18.68 12.22
CA HIS A 52 14.33 -18.59 12.88
C HIS A 52 13.13 -18.96 11.99
N ASP A 53 13.31 -19.88 11.03
CA ASP A 53 12.24 -20.45 10.21
C ASP A 53 11.67 -21.74 10.85
N PRO A 54 10.40 -21.73 11.33
CA PRO A 54 9.79 -22.90 11.97
C PRO A 54 9.60 -24.11 11.04
N VAL A 55 9.43 -23.88 9.73
CA VAL A 55 9.29 -24.97 8.75
C VAL A 55 10.64 -25.65 8.55
N ALA A 56 11.70 -24.85 8.39
CA ALA A 56 13.07 -25.36 8.27
C ALA A 56 13.53 -26.06 9.55
N LEU A 57 13.17 -25.53 10.73
CA LEU A 57 13.41 -26.15 12.03
C LEU A 57 12.86 -27.58 12.07
N LEU A 58 11.56 -27.78 11.80
CA LEU A 58 10.96 -29.11 11.86
C LEU A 58 11.52 -30.09 10.80
N GLY A 59 12.08 -29.57 9.71
CA GLY A 59 12.79 -30.37 8.70
C GLY A 59 14.24 -30.72 9.07
N ALA A 60 14.84 -29.99 10.01
CA ALA A 60 16.26 -30.11 10.39
C ALA A 60 16.49 -30.72 11.78
N VAL A 61 15.47 -30.76 12.64
CA VAL A 61 15.55 -31.37 13.98
C VAL A 61 15.61 -32.90 13.88
N GLU A 62 16.53 -33.49 14.64
CA GLU A 62 16.74 -34.94 14.68
C GLU A 62 15.58 -35.69 15.34
N ALA A 63 15.31 -36.91 14.87
CA ALA A 63 14.19 -37.72 15.35
C ALA A 63 14.29 -38.08 16.85
N ASP A 64 15.51 -38.19 17.38
CA ASP A 64 15.77 -38.44 18.81
C ASP A 64 15.26 -37.29 19.68
N ARG A 65 15.52 -36.05 19.25
CA ARG A 65 15.08 -34.84 19.93
C ARG A 65 13.55 -34.72 19.94
N LEU A 66 12.90 -35.03 18.83
CA LEU A 66 11.43 -35.08 18.77
C LEU A 66 10.84 -36.15 19.71
N ARG A 67 11.50 -37.30 19.86
CA ARG A 67 11.07 -38.34 20.81
C ARG A 67 11.23 -37.91 22.26
N GLU A 68 12.27 -37.16 22.59
CA GLU A 68 12.48 -36.57 23.91
C GLU A 68 11.38 -35.57 24.24
N LEU A 69 11.11 -34.61 23.34
CA LEU A 69 10.06 -33.61 23.50
C LEU A 69 8.66 -34.24 23.63
N ALA A 70 8.41 -35.34 22.93
CA ALA A 70 7.16 -36.10 23.06
C ALA A 70 6.94 -36.73 24.45
N GLN A 71 7.95 -36.76 25.31
CA GLN A 71 7.87 -37.23 26.70
C GLN A 71 8.00 -36.09 27.72
N ASP A 72 8.39 -34.89 27.29
CA ASP A 72 8.53 -33.72 28.17
C ASP A 72 7.16 -33.10 28.48
N ARG A 73 6.69 -33.33 29.71
CA ARG A 73 5.39 -32.82 30.18
C ARG A 73 5.30 -31.29 30.21
N ARG A 74 6.42 -30.58 30.44
CA ARG A 74 6.43 -29.12 30.48
C ARG A 74 6.25 -28.57 29.07
N PHE A 75 7.02 -29.09 28.12
CA PHE A 75 6.92 -28.71 26.72
C PHE A 75 5.52 -29.02 26.16
N LEU A 76 4.99 -30.23 26.40
CA LEU A 76 3.67 -30.63 25.92
C LEU A 76 2.53 -29.76 26.46
N ARG A 77 2.62 -29.28 27.72
CA ARG A 77 1.63 -28.33 28.26
C ARG A 77 1.69 -27.00 27.51
N ARG A 78 2.89 -26.42 27.35
CA ARG A 78 3.05 -25.16 26.60
C ARG A 78 2.58 -25.28 25.14
N LEU A 79 2.84 -26.43 24.51
CA LEU A 79 2.38 -26.74 23.16
C LEU A 79 0.86 -26.78 23.09
N ALA A 80 0.21 -27.45 24.06
CA ALA A 80 -1.25 -27.49 24.13
C ALA A 80 -1.84 -26.09 24.34
N ASP A 81 -1.28 -25.31 25.27
CA ASP A 81 -1.73 -23.94 25.55
C ASP A 81 -1.62 -23.04 24.30
N ALA A 82 -0.49 -23.12 23.58
CA ALA A 82 -0.30 -22.35 22.34
C ALA A 82 -1.25 -22.78 21.21
N ALA A 83 -1.56 -24.07 21.11
CA ALA A 83 -2.50 -24.57 20.10
C ALA A 83 -3.95 -24.22 20.45
N ASP A 84 -4.33 -24.24 21.72
CA ASP A 84 -5.65 -23.82 22.19
C ASP A 84 -5.84 -22.30 21.98
N ASP A 85 -4.82 -21.48 22.29
CA ASP A 85 -4.80 -20.04 22.00
C ASP A 85 -4.98 -19.75 20.51
N LEU A 86 -4.28 -20.48 19.63
CA LEU A 86 -4.50 -20.33 18.19
C LEU A 86 -5.94 -20.67 17.79
N ARG A 87 -6.50 -21.78 18.29
CA ARG A 87 -7.87 -22.20 17.97
C ARG A 87 -8.93 -21.20 18.46
N GLU A 88 -8.74 -20.62 19.65
CA GLU A 88 -9.55 -19.52 20.15
C GLU A 88 -9.41 -18.28 19.26
N TYR A 89 -8.18 -17.88 18.92
CA TYR A 89 -7.91 -16.73 18.07
C TYR A 89 -8.63 -16.81 16.71
N MET A 90 -8.68 -18.01 16.13
CA MET A 90 -9.31 -18.25 14.83
C MET A 90 -10.84 -18.06 14.84
N THR A 91 -11.49 -18.35 15.96
CA THR A 91 -12.96 -18.49 16.03
C THR A 91 -13.65 -17.40 16.85
N ALA A 92 -12.95 -16.79 17.81
CA ALA A 92 -13.51 -15.75 18.66
C ALA A 92 -14.04 -14.55 17.83
N PRO A 93 -15.19 -13.97 18.21
CA PRO A 93 -15.64 -12.71 17.63
C PRO A 93 -14.61 -11.60 17.86
N ARG A 94 -14.34 -10.83 16.81
CA ARG A 94 -13.47 -9.64 16.84
C ARG A 94 -14.29 -8.39 16.52
N TRP A 95 -13.64 -7.24 16.43
CA TRP A 95 -14.28 -5.96 16.10
C TRP A 95 -15.25 -6.07 14.91
N TYR A 96 -14.83 -6.70 13.80
CA TYR A 96 -15.66 -6.78 12.60
C TYR A 96 -16.99 -7.51 12.81
N GLN A 97 -17.01 -8.55 13.64
CA GLN A 97 -18.23 -9.30 13.94
C GLN A 97 -19.27 -8.48 14.73
N SER A 98 -18.89 -7.34 15.31
CA SER A 98 -19.81 -6.39 15.94
C SER A 98 -20.37 -5.33 14.99
N GLN A 99 -19.88 -5.28 13.75
CA GLN A 99 -20.31 -4.29 12.75
C GLN A 99 -21.53 -4.80 11.97
N GLU A 100 -22.44 -3.89 11.63
CA GLU A 100 -23.59 -4.19 10.77
C GLU A 100 -23.32 -3.77 9.31
N GLY A 101 -23.90 -4.49 8.35
CA GLY A 101 -23.89 -4.10 6.94
C GLY A 101 -22.59 -4.37 6.16
N GLY A 102 -21.50 -4.78 6.84
CA GLY A 102 -20.24 -5.14 6.18
C GLY A 102 -20.38 -6.29 5.15
N PRO A 103 -19.45 -6.43 4.19
CA PRO A 103 -19.44 -7.56 3.25
C PRO A 103 -19.24 -8.92 3.93
N ALA A 104 -19.86 -9.96 3.39
CA ALA A 104 -19.64 -11.34 3.84
C ALA A 104 -18.19 -11.81 3.60
N ALA A 105 -17.58 -11.34 2.52
CA ALA A 105 -16.17 -11.55 2.20
C ALA A 105 -15.63 -10.44 1.27
N ILE A 106 -14.31 -10.22 1.32
CA ILE A 106 -13.58 -9.29 0.45
C ILE A 106 -12.44 -10.06 -0.25
N GLY A 107 -12.33 -9.96 -1.57
CA GLY A 107 -11.18 -10.45 -2.33
C GLY A 107 -10.13 -9.35 -2.46
N TYR A 108 -8.96 -9.50 -1.84
CA TYR A 108 -7.85 -8.54 -1.90
C TYR A 108 -6.75 -9.07 -2.82
N PHE A 109 -6.48 -8.35 -3.92
CA PHE A 109 -5.56 -8.79 -4.97
C PHE A 109 -4.32 -7.92 -4.98
N SER A 110 -3.15 -8.55 -4.86
CA SER A 110 -1.84 -7.88 -4.87
C SER A 110 -0.80 -8.79 -5.52
N PRO A 111 0.15 -8.25 -6.29
CA PRO A 111 1.25 -9.06 -6.83
C PRO A 111 2.26 -9.46 -5.76
N GLU A 112 2.29 -8.80 -4.61
CA GLU A 112 3.25 -9.11 -3.53
C GLU A 112 2.63 -9.07 -2.13
N TYR A 113 3.18 -9.88 -1.22
CA TYR A 113 2.81 -9.99 0.18
C TYR A 113 4.03 -10.22 1.08
N GLY A 114 4.30 -9.27 1.98
CA GLY A 114 5.34 -9.33 2.99
C GLY A 114 4.80 -9.81 4.32
N ILE A 115 4.60 -11.13 4.47
CA ILE A 115 4.03 -11.72 5.69
C ILE A 115 5.12 -12.05 6.71
N ALA A 116 6.08 -12.88 6.32
CA ALA A 116 7.18 -13.36 7.15
C ALA A 116 8.41 -13.60 6.28
N ALA A 117 9.61 -13.57 6.88
CA ALA A 117 10.86 -13.84 6.16
C ALA A 117 10.87 -15.25 5.53
N ALA A 118 10.24 -16.23 6.19
CA ALA A 118 10.06 -17.60 5.69
C ALA A 118 9.16 -17.70 4.43
N LEU A 119 8.44 -16.63 4.05
CA LEU A 119 7.64 -16.56 2.83
C LEU A 119 8.01 -15.29 2.03
N PRO A 120 9.14 -15.30 1.30
CA PRO A 120 9.70 -14.11 0.65
C PRO A 120 9.00 -13.78 -0.67
N GLN A 121 7.69 -13.50 -0.61
CA GLN A 121 6.82 -13.19 -1.76
C GLN A 121 6.58 -11.68 -1.91
N TYR A 122 7.63 -10.87 -1.70
CA TYR A 122 7.58 -9.41 -1.80
C TYR A 122 8.93 -8.81 -2.21
N SER A 123 8.91 -7.55 -2.62
CA SER A 123 10.10 -6.79 -3.00
C SER A 123 10.20 -5.41 -2.35
N GLY A 124 9.15 -4.90 -1.71
CA GLY A 124 9.19 -3.57 -1.09
C GLY A 124 7.89 -3.13 -0.43
N GLY A 125 7.66 -1.81 -0.41
CA GLY A 125 6.62 -1.17 0.41
C GLY A 125 5.19 -1.64 0.13
N LEU A 126 4.83 -1.85 -1.14
CA LEU A 126 3.50 -2.34 -1.54
C LEU A 126 3.21 -3.72 -0.95
N GLY A 127 4.17 -4.66 -1.05
CA GLY A 127 4.03 -6.00 -0.49
C GLY A 127 4.03 -6.00 1.03
N ILE A 128 4.87 -5.18 1.66
CA ILE A 128 4.85 -5.03 3.13
C ILE A 128 3.50 -4.48 3.60
N LEU A 129 2.95 -3.48 2.92
CA LEU A 129 1.62 -2.96 3.22
C LEU A 129 0.54 -4.03 3.05
N ALA A 130 0.54 -4.77 1.93
CA ALA A 130 -0.38 -5.88 1.71
C ALA A 130 -0.31 -6.92 2.83
N GLY A 131 0.90 -7.22 3.31
CA GLY A 131 1.09 -8.12 4.45
C GLY A 131 0.55 -7.58 5.76
N ASP A 132 0.83 -6.31 6.08
CA ASP A 132 0.29 -5.64 7.27
C ASP A 132 -1.24 -5.51 7.20
N HIS A 133 -1.81 -5.33 6.00
CA HIS A 133 -3.25 -5.31 5.74
C HIS A 133 -3.90 -6.67 6.07
N LEU A 134 -3.31 -7.78 5.61
CA LEU A 134 -3.83 -9.13 5.93
C LEU A 134 -3.72 -9.46 7.43
N LYS A 135 -2.62 -9.05 8.09
CA LYS A 135 -2.45 -9.25 9.53
C LYS A 135 -3.45 -8.45 10.35
N ALA A 136 -3.65 -7.17 10.01
CA ALA A 136 -4.68 -6.34 10.64
C ALA A 136 -6.08 -6.90 10.40
N ALA A 137 -6.36 -7.44 9.21
CA ALA A 137 -7.63 -8.10 8.91
C ALA A 137 -7.84 -9.35 9.75
N SER A 138 -6.78 -10.12 9.98
CA SER A 138 -6.80 -11.25 10.89
C SER A 138 -7.15 -10.83 12.32
N ASP A 139 -6.49 -9.80 12.85
CA ASP A 139 -6.71 -9.32 14.22
C ASP A 139 -8.12 -8.74 14.42
N LEU A 140 -8.57 -7.91 13.48
CA LEU A 140 -9.91 -7.29 13.52
C LEU A 140 -11.05 -8.23 13.10
N GLY A 141 -10.73 -9.39 12.53
CA GLY A 141 -11.69 -10.38 12.05
C GLY A 141 -12.40 -9.99 10.75
N VAL A 142 -11.80 -9.15 9.93
CA VAL A 142 -12.33 -8.76 8.62
C VAL A 142 -12.19 -9.94 7.65
N PRO A 143 -13.26 -10.37 6.94
CA PRO A 143 -13.28 -11.59 6.13
C PRO A 143 -12.59 -11.38 4.76
N ILE A 144 -11.29 -11.12 4.79
CA ILE A 144 -10.47 -10.97 3.59
C ILE A 144 -10.01 -12.35 3.09
N LEU A 145 -10.04 -12.54 1.77
CA LEU A 145 -9.29 -13.54 1.02
C LEU A 145 -8.19 -12.82 0.24
N GLY A 146 -6.93 -13.08 0.58
CA GLY A 146 -5.79 -12.57 -0.19
C GLY A 146 -5.59 -13.40 -1.46
N VAL A 147 -5.24 -12.75 -2.56
CA VAL A 147 -4.91 -13.41 -3.84
C VAL A 147 -3.62 -12.83 -4.41
N GLY A 148 -2.68 -13.70 -4.76
CA GLY A 148 -1.37 -13.36 -5.30
C GLY A 148 -0.77 -14.48 -6.16
N LEU A 149 0.49 -14.32 -6.55
CA LEU A 149 1.26 -15.33 -7.27
C LEU A 149 2.33 -15.94 -6.37
N LEU A 150 2.67 -17.22 -6.59
CA LEU A 150 3.79 -17.89 -5.93
C LEU A 150 5.03 -17.84 -6.82
N TYR A 151 5.90 -16.86 -6.59
CA TYR A 151 7.13 -16.72 -7.36
C TYR A 151 8.20 -17.70 -6.88
N ARG A 152 8.70 -18.54 -7.79
CA ARG A 152 9.72 -19.57 -7.53
C ARG A 152 11.00 -18.98 -6.94
N HIS A 153 11.38 -17.77 -7.34
CA HIS A 153 12.60 -17.11 -6.90
C HIS A 153 12.37 -15.91 -5.97
N GLY A 154 11.12 -15.63 -5.59
CA GLY A 154 10.76 -14.39 -4.91
C GLY A 154 11.18 -13.17 -5.75
N TYR A 155 11.81 -12.18 -5.10
CA TYR A 155 12.45 -11.05 -5.79
C TYR A 155 13.91 -11.36 -6.15
N PHE A 156 14.84 -11.12 -5.22
CA PHE A 156 16.23 -11.61 -5.27
C PHE A 156 16.89 -11.43 -3.89
N SER A 157 17.94 -12.22 -3.64
CA SER A 157 18.90 -11.99 -2.55
C SER A 157 20.06 -11.15 -3.06
N GLN A 158 20.47 -10.17 -2.27
CA GLN A 158 21.48 -9.18 -2.62
C GLN A 158 22.83 -9.53 -1.99
N SER A 159 23.90 -9.52 -2.77
CA SER A 159 25.27 -9.43 -2.25
C SER A 159 26.00 -8.22 -2.85
N LEU A 160 27.21 -7.94 -2.37
CA LEU A 160 28.06 -6.87 -2.89
C LEU A 160 29.32 -7.48 -3.52
N SER A 161 29.79 -6.89 -4.62
CA SER A 161 31.10 -7.19 -5.21
C SER A 161 32.23 -6.55 -4.37
N PRO A 162 33.50 -6.93 -4.60
CA PRO A 162 34.64 -6.24 -3.98
C PRO A 162 34.61 -4.71 -4.18
N GLU A 163 34.21 -4.26 -5.37
CA GLU A 163 34.10 -2.85 -5.77
C GLU A 163 32.81 -2.15 -5.29
N GLY A 164 32.00 -2.84 -4.49
CA GLY A 164 30.74 -2.33 -3.91
C GLY A 164 29.53 -2.38 -4.84
N TRP A 165 29.59 -3.12 -5.95
CA TRP A 165 28.44 -3.28 -6.84
C TRP A 165 27.42 -4.26 -6.29
N GLN A 166 26.13 -3.95 -6.44
CA GLN A 166 25.06 -4.91 -6.19
C GLN A 166 25.18 -6.13 -7.11
N GLN A 167 25.00 -7.33 -6.54
CA GLN A 167 24.88 -8.59 -7.25
C GLN A 167 23.58 -9.29 -6.83
N GLU A 168 22.81 -9.77 -7.80
CA GLU A 168 21.54 -10.45 -7.58
C GLU A 168 21.67 -11.97 -7.64
N HIS A 169 21.14 -12.66 -6.64
CA HIS A 169 21.02 -14.11 -6.58
C HIS A 169 19.54 -14.51 -6.54
N TYR A 170 19.18 -15.53 -7.33
CA TYR A 170 17.80 -16.02 -7.45
C TYR A 170 17.69 -17.44 -6.89
N PRO A 171 17.63 -17.63 -5.57
CA PRO A 171 17.45 -18.95 -4.98
C PRO A 171 16.11 -19.53 -5.43
N SER A 172 16.05 -20.83 -5.72
CA SER A 172 14.79 -21.50 -6.01
C SER A 172 14.15 -21.96 -4.71
N LEU A 173 12.93 -21.48 -4.45
CA LEU A 173 12.08 -21.91 -3.36
C LEU A 173 11.42 -23.24 -3.72
N ASP A 174 11.39 -24.18 -2.78
CA ASP A 174 10.56 -25.39 -2.88
C ASP A 174 9.26 -25.11 -2.11
N PRO A 175 8.08 -25.04 -2.79
CA PRO A 175 6.81 -24.82 -2.10
C PRO A 175 6.54 -25.82 -0.97
N GLY A 176 7.09 -27.04 -1.06
CA GLY A 176 6.96 -28.06 -0.02
C GLY A 176 7.70 -27.74 1.29
N GLY A 177 8.69 -26.84 1.23
CA GLY A 177 9.45 -26.32 2.37
C GLY A 177 8.99 -24.93 2.83
N LEU A 178 7.89 -24.41 2.29
CA LEU A 178 7.26 -23.17 2.72
C LEU A 178 6.05 -23.47 3.63
N PRO A 179 5.58 -22.50 4.44
CA PRO A 179 4.38 -22.64 5.28
C PRO A 179 3.10 -22.57 4.42
N LEU A 180 2.99 -23.46 3.44
CA LEU A 180 1.92 -23.52 2.43
C LEU A 180 1.23 -24.88 2.44
N THR A 181 -0.08 -24.86 2.17
CA THR A 181 -0.87 -26.06 1.93
C THR A 181 -1.43 -26.03 0.52
N LEU A 182 -1.26 -27.10 -0.24
CA LEU A 182 -1.85 -27.22 -1.57
C LEU A 182 -3.37 -27.40 -1.44
N LEU A 183 -4.15 -26.55 -2.10
CA LEU A 183 -5.59 -26.70 -2.19
C LEU A 183 -5.92 -27.94 -3.03
N LYS A 184 -6.83 -28.78 -2.55
CA LYS A 184 -7.17 -30.05 -3.18
C LYS A 184 -8.67 -30.15 -3.43
N GLU A 185 -9.03 -30.79 -4.52
CA GLU A 185 -10.39 -31.23 -4.80
C GLU A 185 -10.76 -32.41 -3.88
N ALA A 186 -12.04 -32.79 -3.87
CA ALA A 186 -12.56 -33.87 -3.03
C ALA A 186 -11.89 -35.24 -3.28
N ASP A 187 -11.35 -35.46 -4.48
CA ASP A 187 -10.62 -36.68 -4.86
C ASP A 187 -9.13 -36.66 -4.43
N GLY A 188 -8.69 -35.58 -3.78
CA GLY A 188 -7.32 -35.38 -3.31
C GLY A 188 -6.35 -34.86 -4.38
N THR A 189 -6.80 -34.62 -5.61
CA THR A 189 -6.00 -33.99 -6.66
C THR A 189 -5.83 -32.48 -6.41
N PRO A 190 -4.73 -31.86 -6.88
CA PRO A 190 -4.55 -30.42 -6.74
C PRO A 190 -5.67 -29.64 -7.45
N ALA A 191 -6.27 -28.67 -6.75
CA ALA A 191 -7.18 -27.72 -7.39
C ALA A 191 -6.40 -26.86 -8.39
N ARG A 192 -6.91 -26.78 -9.62
CA ARG A 192 -6.24 -26.10 -10.73
C ARG A 192 -7.18 -25.14 -11.44
N VAL A 193 -6.62 -24.05 -11.91
CA VAL A 193 -7.28 -23.08 -12.79
C VAL A 193 -6.55 -23.02 -14.12
N GLY A 194 -7.27 -22.68 -15.19
CA GLY A 194 -6.71 -22.50 -16.52
C GLY A 194 -7.08 -21.15 -17.09
N ILE A 195 -6.20 -20.55 -17.88
CA ILE A 195 -6.42 -19.31 -18.63
C ILE A 195 -6.08 -19.58 -20.09
N GLY A 196 -6.98 -19.23 -21.00
CA GLY A 196 -6.74 -19.34 -22.43
C GLY A 196 -5.63 -18.39 -22.88
N LEU A 197 -4.76 -18.86 -23.75
CA LEU A 197 -3.67 -18.10 -24.37
C LEU A 197 -3.80 -18.14 -25.90
N PRO A 198 -3.21 -17.16 -26.62
CA PRO A 198 -3.16 -17.15 -28.07
C PRO A 198 -2.61 -18.46 -28.66
N GLY A 199 -3.15 -18.87 -29.81
CA GLY A 199 -2.77 -20.12 -30.46
C GLY A 199 -3.36 -21.37 -29.81
N SER A 200 -4.50 -21.24 -29.13
CA SER A 200 -5.21 -22.34 -28.46
C SER A 200 -4.37 -23.02 -27.37
N ARG A 201 -3.45 -22.25 -26.77
CA ARG A 201 -2.67 -22.67 -25.60
C ARG A 201 -3.49 -22.39 -24.34
N THR A 202 -3.15 -23.06 -23.24
CA THR A 202 -3.74 -22.79 -21.92
C THR A 202 -2.62 -22.70 -20.90
N LEU A 203 -2.64 -21.64 -20.10
CA LEU A 203 -1.81 -21.50 -18.91
C LEU A 203 -2.57 -22.13 -17.74
N HIS A 204 -2.03 -23.17 -17.14
CA HIS A 204 -2.58 -23.78 -15.93
C HIS A 204 -1.85 -23.28 -14.68
N ALA A 205 -2.55 -23.16 -13.56
CA ALA A 205 -1.94 -22.90 -12.27
C ALA A 205 -2.59 -23.75 -11.19
N GLN A 206 -1.79 -24.23 -10.25
CA GLN A 206 -2.26 -24.84 -9.02
C GLN A 206 -2.35 -23.78 -7.91
N ILE A 207 -3.15 -24.04 -6.88
CA ILE A 207 -3.45 -23.07 -5.83
C ILE A 207 -2.81 -23.52 -4.52
N TRP A 208 -1.88 -22.72 -4.01
CA TRP A 208 -1.34 -22.86 -2.67
C TRP A 208 -2.04 -21.89 -1.70
N VAL A 209 -2.22 -22.32 -0.45
CA VAL A 209 -2.85 -21.53 0.60
C VAL A 209 -1.83 -21.29 1.71
N ALA A 210 -1.53 -20.01 1.98
CA ALA A 210 -0.87 -19.57 3.20
C ALA A 210 -1.94 -19.10 4.20
N GLN A 211 -1.92 -19.62 5.43
CA GLN A 211 -2.87 -19.21 6.45
C GLN A 211 -2.26 -18.06 7.27
N VAL A 212 -2.70 -16.82 7.03
CA VAL A 212 -2.23 -15.60 7.71
C VAL A 212 -3.16 -15.31 8.89
N GLY A 213 -2.94 -15.98 10.03
CA GLY A 213 -3.89 -15.93 11.13
C GLY A 213 -5.25 -16.43 10.65
N ARG A 214 -6.29 -15.59 10.68
CA ARG A 214 -7.66 -15.87 10.21
C ARG A 214 -7.80 -15.76 8.69
N VAL A 215 -6.87 -15.11 8.00
CA VAL A 215 -6.97 -14.75 6.58
C VAL A 215 -6.31 -15.79 5.69
N PRO A 216 -7.05 -16.46 4.78
CA PRO A 216 -6.47 -17.29 3.72
C PRO A 216 -5.84 -16.42 2.63
N LEU A 217 -4.58 -16.69 2.29
CA LEU A 217 -3.88 -16.11 1.14
C LEU A 217 -3.66 -17.18 0.07
N LEU A 218 -4.32 -17.01 -1.07
CA LEU A 218 -4.22 -17.87 -2.25
C LEU A 218 -3.05 -17.42 -3.13
N LEU A 219 -2.10 -18.31 -3.37
CA LEU A 219 -0.94 -18.08 -4.22
C LEU A 219 -0.98 -19.02 -5.42
N LEU A 220 -1.10 -18.46 -6.61
CA LEU A 220 -1.15 -19.22 -7.86
C LEU A 220 0.27 -19.57 -8.35
N ASP A 221 0.46 -20.83 -8.70
CA ASP A 221 1.75 -21.39 -9.13
C ASP A 221 1.62 -22.04 -10.51
N SER A 222 2.33 -21.50 -11.50
CA SER A 222 2.34 -22.03 -12.87
C SER A 222 3.47 -23.05 -13.12
N ASP A 223 4.39 -23.29 -12.18
CA ASP A 223 5.49 -24.25 -12.35
C ASP A 223 5.03 -25.71 -12.20
N ILE A 224 4.11 -26.13 -13.06
CA ILE A 224 3.55 -27.48 -13.10
C ILE A 224 3.87 -28.16 -14.42
N SER A 225 3.93 -29.50 -14.41
CA SER A 225 4.32 -30.32 -15.58
C SER A 225 3.41 -30.16 -16.80
N ASP A 226 2.18 -29.73 -16.58
CA ASP A 226 1.15 -29.59 -17.62
C ASP A 226 1.40 -28.37 -18.51
N ASN A 227 2.21 -27.42 -18.04
CA ASN A 227 2.57 -26.22 -18.76
C ASN A 227 3.85 -26.42 -19.60
N ASP A 228 3.89 -25.73 -20.74
CA ASP A 228 5.15 -25.54 -21.47
C ASP A 228 6.12 -24.62 -20.71
N ALA A 229 7.37 -24.52 -21.16
CA ALA A 229 8.40 -23.76 -20.47
C ALA A 229 8.03 -22.27 -20.26
N ALA A 230 7.44 -21.63 -21.28
CA ALA A 230 7.05 -20.23 -21.19
C ALA A 230 5.89 -20.01 -20.20
N ALA A 231 4.94 -20.93 -20.14
CA ALA A 231 3.85 -20.90 -19.19
C ALA A 231 4.32 -21.18 -17.75
N ARG A 232 5.29 -22.08 -17.56
CA ARG A 232 5.91 -22.34 -16.25
C ARG A 232 6.61 -21.12 -15.70
N ASP A 233 7.33 -20.41 -16.57
CA ASP A 233 8.11 -19.25 -16.17
C ASP A 233 7.24 -18.04 -15.79
N VAL A 234 5.92 -18.03 -16.03
CA VAL A 234 5.04 -16.91 -15.62
C VAL A 234 5.20 -16.60 -14.12
N THR A 235 5.38 -17.61 -13.27
CA THR A 235 5.64 -17.43 -11.83
C THR A 235 7.12 -17.66 -11.46
N ASP A 236 8.09 -17.32 -12.32
CA ASP A 236 9.51 -17.48 -12.02
C ASP A 236 9.99 -16.49 -10.93
N ARG A 237 9.77 -15.19 -11.11
CA ARG A 237 10.23 -14.09 -10.23
C ARG A 237 9.27 -12.91 -10.27
N LEU A 238 9.23 -12.24 -9.12
CA LEU A 238 8.48 -11.02 -8.93
C LEU A 238 9.11 -9.85 -9.72
N TYR A 239 8.29 -9.15 -10.51
CA TYR A 239 8.74 -8.07 -11.41
C TYR A 239 9.85 -8.50 -12.40
N GLY A 240 9.84 -9.76 -12.84
CA GLY A 240 10.77 -10.26 -13.85
C GLY A 240 10.30 -10.07 -15.29
N GLY A 241 11.22 -10.34 -16.22
CA GLY A 241 10.93 -10.44 -17.65
C GLY A 241 10.69 -9.09 -18.36
N GLY A 242 10.24 -9.17 -19.60
CA GLY A 242 9.80 -8.02 -20.40
C GLY A 242 8.27 -7.87 -20.41
N GLY A 243 7.75 -6.94 -21.22
CA GLY A 243 6.31 -6.61 -21.26
C GLY A 243 5.38 -7.82 -21.43
N ASP A 244 5.70 -8.76 -22.32
CA ASP A 244 4.88 -9.97 -22.54
C ASP A 244 4.78 -10.83 -21.28
N HIS A 245 5.90 -11.05 -20.61
CA HIS A 245 5.96 -11.83 -19.38
C HIS A 245 5.17 -11.14 -18.25
N ARG A 246 5.34 -9.82 -18.13
CA ARG A 246 4.62 -9.00 -17.16
C ARG A 246 3.11 -9.06 -17.38
N LEU A 247 2.65 -8.93 -18.62
CA LEU A 247 1.24 -9.07 -18.97
C LEU A 247 0.69 -10.46 -18.61
N MET A 248 1.47 -11.53 -18.81
CA MET A 248 1.05 -12.88 -18.41
C MET A 248 0.88 -13.02 -16.89
N GLN A 249 1.76 -12.40 -16.11
CA GLN A 249 1.62 -12.35 -14.65
C GLN A 249 0.33 -11.64 -14.24
N GLU A 250 0.03 -10.50 -14.85
CA GLU A 250 -1.18 -9.73 -14.53
C GLU A 250 -2.47 -10.43 -14.98
N LEU A 251 -2.45 -11.14 -16.11
CA LEU A 251 -3.56 -12.01 -16.50
C LEU A 251 -3.75 -13.17 -15.53
N LEU A 252 -2.67 -13.82 -15.10
CA LEU A 252 -2.74 -14.90 -14.11
C LEU A 252 -3.26 -14.39 -12.76
N LEU A 253 -2.80 -13.23 -12.31
CA LEU A 253 -3.23 -12.60 -11.07
C LEU A 253 -4.70 -12.18 -11.13
N GLY A 254 -5.12 -11.50 -12.21
CA GLY A 254 -6.50 -11.03 -12.37
C GLY A 254 -7.48 -12.15 -12.71
N VAL A 255 -7.35 -12.75 -13.88
CA VAL A 255 -8.28 -13.80 -14.38
C VAL A 255 -8.12 -15.09 -13.59
N GLY A 256 -6.89 -15.57 -13.44
CA GLY A 256 -6.61 -16.79 -12.68
C GLY A 256 -6.97 -16.64 -11.21
N GLY A 257 -6.70 -15.47 -10.63
CA GLY A 257 -7.03 -15.16 -9.24
C GLY A 257 -8.52 -15.21 -8.94
N VAL A 258 -9.39 -14.65 -9.81
CA VAL A 258 -10.85 -14.79 -9.66
C VAL A 258 -11.26 -16.26 -9.68
N ARG A 259 -10.76 -17.04 -10.65
CA ARG A 259 -11.06 -18.48 -10.74
C ARG A 259 -10.57 -19.26 -9.53
N ALA A 260 -9.40 -18.92 -9.01
CA ALA A 260 -8.84 -19.55 -7.82
C ALA A 260 -9.66 -19.24 -6.58
N LEU A 261 -10.14 -17.99 -6.47
CA LEU A 261 -11.04 -17.57 -5.42
C LEU A 261 -12.37 -18.34 -5.46
N ARG A 262 -12.99 -18.49 -6.64
CA ARG A 262 -14.20 -19.31 -6.82
C ARG A 262 -13.96 -20.77 -6.42
N ALA A 263 -12.82 -21.33 -6.84
CA ALA A 263 -12.46 -22.70 -6.49
C ALA A 263 -12.27 -22.87 -4.97
N TYR A 264 -11.61 -21.92 -4.31
CA TYR A 264 -11.44 -21.93 -2.86
C TYR A 264 -12.78 -21.86 -2.13
N CYS A 265 -13.66 -20.93 -2.50
CA CYS A 265 -14.98 -20.79 -1.89
C CYS A 265 -15.82 -22.06 -2.06
N ARG A 266 -15.84 -22.64 -3.26
CA ARG A 266 -16.50 -23.93 -3.55
C ARG A 266 -15.96 -25.08 -2.67
N ILE A 267 -14.64 -25.20 -2.55
CA ILE A 267 -14.00 -26.33 -1.85
C ILE A 267 -14.10 -26.19 -0.33
N SER A 268 -13.91 -24.99 0.18
CA SER A 268 -13.87 -24.72 1.63
C SER A 268 -15.22 -24.38 2.25
N GLY A 269 -16.20 -23.99 1.44
CA GLY A 269 -17.47 -23.42 1.90
C GLY A 269 -17.35 -21.97 2.37
N HIS A 270 -16.21 -21.30 2.14
CA HIS A 270 -16.05 -19.89 2.44
C HIS A 270 -17.04 -19.04 1.61
N PRO A 271 -17.65 -17.99 2.18
CA PRO A 271 -18.49 -17.06 1.41
C PRO A 271 -17.77 -16.45 0.22
N GLU A 272 -18.49 -16.30 -0.89
CA GLU A 272 -17.99 -15.57 -2.07
C GLU A 272 -17.87 -14.07 -1.75
N PRO A 273 -16.81 -13.38 -2.22
CA PRO A 273 -16.65 -11.96 -2.00
C PRO A 273 -17.73 -11.12 -2.66
N GLU A 274 -18.19 -10.13 -1.90
CA GLU A 274 -19.06 -9.06 -2.39
C GLU A 274 -18.25 -7.86 -2.88
N VAL A 275 -17.04 -7.69 -2.31
CA VAL A 275 -16.11 -6.60 -2.63
C VAL A 275 -14.81 -7.18 -3.17
N PHE A 276 -14.31 -6.57 -4.23
CA PHE A 276 -13.02 -6.89 -4.84
C PHE A 276 -12.11 -5.66 -4.78
N HIS A 277 -10.96 -5.80 -4.12
CA HIS A 277 -9.99 -4.74 -3.96
C HIS A 277 -8.74 -5.04 -4.80
N THR A 278 -8.45 -4.17 -5.76
CA THR A 278 -7.21 -4.14 -6.52
C THR A 278 -6.18 -3.22 -5.86
N ASN A 279 -5.08 -3.81 -5.40
CA ASN A 279 -3.92 -3.10 -4.85
C ASN A 279 -2.97 -2.73 -5.99
N GLU A 280 -3.12 -1.51 -6.53
CA GLU A 280 -2.54 -1.05 -7.80
C GLU A 280 -3.10 -1.77 -9.05
N GLY A 281 -2.77 -1.28 -10.25
CA GLY A 281 -3.36 -1.74 -11.52
C GLY A 281 -3.08 -3.21 -11.90
N HIS A 282 -2.14 -3.87 -11.22
CA HIS A 282 -1.61 -5.20 -11.58
C HIS A 282 -2.66 -6.32 -11.64
N ALA A 283 -3.77 -6.18 -10.92
CA ALA A 283 -4.84 -7.16 -10.89
C ALA A 283 -6.10 -6.72 -11.64
N GLY A 284 -6.04 -5.65 -12.45
CA GLY A 284 -7.20 -5.05 -13.09
C GLY A 284 -8.00 -5.99 -14.00
N PHE A 285 -7.35 -7.01 -14.58
CA PHE A 285 -8.04 -8.06 -15.37
C PHE A 285 -9.07 -8.88 -14.58
N LEU A 286 -9.08 -8.80 -13.23
CA LEU A 286 -10.13 -9.41 -12.42
C LEU A 286 -11.51 -8.85 -12.77
N GLY A 287 -11.61 -7.55 -13.09
CA GLY A 287 -12.89 -6.95 -13.45
C GLY A 287 -13.38 -7.47 -14.81
N ILE A 288 -12.46 -7.72 -15.75
CA ILE A 288 -12.79 -8.27 -17.06
C ILE A 288 -13.26 -9.73 -16.95
N GLU A 289 -12.63 -10.56 -16.11
CA GLU A 289 -13.12 -11.93 -15.85
C GLU A 289 -14.51 -11.92 -15.20
N ARG A 290 -14.78 -11.03 -14.25
CA ARG A 290 -16.11 -10.90 -13.63
C ARG A 290 -17.16 -10.42 -14.63
N ILE A 291 -16.81 -9.49 -15.53
CA ILE A 291 -17.69 -9.08 -16.63
C ILE A 291 -17.99 -10.28 -17.53
N ARG A 292 -16.99 -11.10 -17.88
CA ARG A 292 -17.18 -12.33 -18.67
C ARG A 292 -18.15 -13.29 -18.00
N GLU A 293 -18.01 -13.54 -16.70
CA GLU A 293 -18.93 -14.41 -15.93
C GLU A 293 -20.39 -13.94 -16.07
N LEU A 294 -20.63 -12.63 -15.95
CA LEU A 294 -21.97 -12.04 -16.03
C LEU A 294 -22.54 -12.00 -17.46
N THR A 295 -21.70 -11.73 -18.46
CA THR A 295 -22.17 -11.73 -19.85
C THR A 295 -22.47 -13.14 -20.36
N GLU A 296 -21.75 -14.16 -19.90
CA GLU A 296 -22.11 -15.58 -20.09
C GLU A 296 -23.44 -15.94 -19.40
N ALA A 297 -23.74 -15.28 -18.28
CA ALA A 297 -25.03 -15.32 -17.60
C ALA A 297 -26.11 -14.42 -18.25
N ARG A 298 -25.88 -13.96 -19.50
CA ARG A 298 -26.81 -13.20 -20.36
C ARG A 298 -27.06 -11.74 -19.99
N LEU A 299 -26.16 -11.11 -19.24
CA LEU A 299 -26.12 -9.64 -19.17
C LEU A 299 -25.42 -9.07 -20.42
N SER A 300 -25.75 -7.84 -20.78
CA SER A 300 -24.93 -7.07 -21.73
C SER A 300 -23.61 -6.65 -21.08
N PHE A 301 -22.62 -6.22 -21.87
CA PHE A 301 -21.35 -5.74 -21.33
C PHE A 301 -21.55 -4.55 -20.38
N ASP A 302 -22.42 -3.61 -20.74
CA ASP A 302 -22.65 -2.40 -19.95
C ASP A 302 -23.36 -2.72 -18.62
N GLU A 303 -24.33 -3.62 -18.66
CA GLU A 303 -25.01 -4.13 -17.45
C GLU A 303 -24.03 -4.83 -16.51
N ALA A 304 -23.16 -5.70 -17.07
CA ALA A 304 -22.14 -6.41 -16.34
C ALA A 304 -21.07 -5.46 -15.77
N LEU A 305 -20.68 -4.44 -16.53
CA LEU A 305 -19.73 -3.41 -16.08
C LEU A 305 -20.26 -2.70 -14.84
N GLU A 306 -21.51 -2.25 -14.84
CA GLU A 306 -22.09 -1.57 -13.67
C GLU A 306 -22.12 -2.48 -12.44
N ALA A 307 -22.58 -3.72 -12.59
CA ALA A 307 -22.61 -4.70 -11.49
C ALA A 307 -21.22 -4.99 -10.92
N VAL A 308 -20.20 -5.12 -11.78
CA VAL A 308 -18.81 -5.33 -11.35
C VAL A 308 -18.26 -4.08 -10.68
N ARG A 309 -18.52 -2.91 -11.25
CA ARG A 309 -18.02 -1.61 -10.81
C ARG A 309 -18.45 -1.28 -9.39
N ALA A 310 -19.71 -1.50 -9.05
CA ALA A 310 -20.26 -1.19 -7.72
C ALA A 310 -19.55 -1.88 -6.56
N GLY A 311 -19.11 -3.13 -6.77
CA GLY A 311 -18.39 -3.93 -5.76
C GLY A 311 -16.86 -3.87 -5.89
N THR A 312 -16.30 -2.93 -6.64
CA THR A 312 -14.84 -2.86 -6.88
C THR A 312 -14.23 -1.61 -6.25
N VAL A 313 -13.14 -1.81 -5.51
CA VAL A 313 -12.30 -0.77 -4.88
C VAL A 313 -10.91 -0.82 -5.53
N PHE A 314 -10.38 0.32 -5.93
CA PHE A 314 -9.05 0.46 -6.51
C PHE A 314 -8.18 1.40 -5.68
N THR A 315 -7.07 0.90 -5.13
CA THR A 315 -6.08 1.75 -4.48
C THR A 315 -4.91 1.98 -5.43
N THR A 316 -4.50 3.24 -5.62
CA THR A 316 -3.27 3.59 -6.33
C THR A 316 -2.16 3.97 -5.35
N HIS A 317 -0.93 3.51 -5.63
CA HIS A 317 0.25 3.73 -4.79
C HIS A 317 1.34 4.53 -5.50
N THR A 318 1.08 4.93 -6.74
CA THR A 318 2.08 5.46 -7.64
C THR A 318 1.93 6.98 -7.78
N PRO A 319 2.91 7.78 -7.32
CA PRO A 319 2.83 9.25 -7.37
C PRO A 319 3.31 9.84 -8.71
N VAL A 320 3.78 9.00 -9.64
CA VAL A 320 4.36 9.43 -10.92
C VAL A 320 3.86 8.59 -12.10
N PRO A 321 3.57 9.17 -13.26
CA PRO A 321 3.09 8.41 -14.42
C PRO A 321 4.02 7.26 -14.81
N ALA A 322 5.34 7.44 -14.73
CA ALA A 322 6.33 6.43 -15.13
C ALA A 322 6.31 5.14 -14.29
N GLY A 323 5.66 5.14 -13.11
CA GLY A 323 5.51 3.94 -12.28
C GLY A 323 4.26 3.11 -12.60
N ILE A 324 3.38 3.60 -13.48
CA ILE A 324 2.12 2.92 -13.85
C ILE A 324 2.40 1.96 -15.01
N ASP A 325 1.96 0.71 -14.86
CA ASP A 325 2.06 -0.30 -15.91
C ASP A 325 1.25 0.12 -17.15
N ARG A 326 1.96 0.20 -18.28
CA ARG A 326 1.44 0.52 -19.62
C ARG A 326 1.84 -0.56 -20.59
N PHE A 327 0.88 -1.07 -21.34
CA PHE A 327 1.12 -2.07 -22.39
C PHE A 327 0.75 -1.52 -23.76
N PRO A 328 1.45 -1.90 -24.84
CA PRO A 328 0.96 -1.68 -26.18
C PRO A 328 -0.43 -2.30 -26.37
N THR A 329 -1.37 -1.57 -26.96
CA THR A 329 -2.74 -2.05 -27.22
C THR A 329 -2.75 -3.32 -28.08
N GLU A 330 -1.81 -3.45 -29.02
CA GLU A 330 -1.61 -4.67 -29.82
C GLU A 330 -1.36 -5.92 -28.96
N MET A 331 -0.64 -5.78 -27.84
CA MET A 331 -0.40 -6.89 -26.93
C MET A 331 -1.70 -7.35 -26.29
N ILE A 332 -2.53 -6.41 -25.82
CA ILE A 332 -3.85 -6.71 -25.25
C ILE A 332 -4.76 -7.34 -26.31
N ALA A 333 -4.82 -6.74 -27.51
CA ALA A 333 -5.63 -7.24 -28.62
C ALA A 333 -5.25 -8.66 -29.02
N ARG A 334 -3.96 -8.99 -29.00
CA ARG A 334 -3.48 -10.36 -29.24
C ARG A 334 -3.93 -11.33 -28.16
N GLN A 335 -3.97 -10.91 -26.88
CA GLN A 335 -4.41 -11.78 -25.79
C GLN A 335 -5.91 -12.08 -25.84
N PHE A 336 -6.74 -11.11 -26.22
CA PHE A 336 -8.20 -11.26 -26.20
C PHE A 336 -8.81 -11.46 -27.60
N GLY A 337 -7.99 -11.56 -28.65
CA GLY A 337 -8.43 -11.67 -30.04
C GLY A 337 -8.16 -13.04 -30.68
N GLY A 338 -8.54 -13.16 -31.96
CA GLY A 338 -8.29 -14.36 -32.76
C GLY A 338 -8.87 -15.62 -32.12
N SER A 339 -8.05 -16.67 -31.98
CA SER A 339 -8.50 -17.95 -31.40
C SER A 339 -8.68 -17.93 -29.88
N ASN A 340 -8.27 -16.85 -29.19
CA ASN A 340 -8.48 -16.67 -27.75
C ASN A 340 -9.63 -15.69 -27.45
N ALA A 341 -10.39 -15.30 -28.46
CA ALA A 341 -11.48 -14.34 -28.31
C ALA A 341 -12.58 -14.87 -27.39
N TRP A 342 -13.03 -14.01 -26.49
CA TRP A 342 -14.16 -14.30 -25.61
C TRP A 342 -15.47 -14.02 -26.35
N PRO A 343 -16.39 -14.98 -26.44
CA PRO A 343 -17.60 -14.82 -27.27
C PRO A 343 -18.48 -13.64 -26.85
N THR A 344 -18.51 -13.31 -25.56
CA THR A 344 -19.43 -12.32 -24.96
C THR A 344 -18.75 -11.01 -24.57
N VAL A 345 -17.42 -10.90 -24.74
CA VAL A 345 -16.64 -9.70 -24.38
C VAL A 345 -15.69 -9.38 -25.53
N SER A 346 -16.03 -8.35 -26.31
CA SER A 346 -15.20 -7.94 -27.45
C SER A 346 -13.91 -7.27 -27.00
N VAL A 347 -12.83 -7.50 -27.77
CA VAL A 347 -11.52 -6.83 -27.59
C VAL A 347 -11.64 -5.31 -27.52
N ASP A 348 -12.45 -4.71 -28.39
CA ASP A 348 -12.56 -3.24 -28.46
C ASP A 348 -13.10 -2.65 -27.16
N ARG A 349 -14.06 -3.31 -26.51
CA ARG A 349 -14.56 -2.91 -25.18
C ARG A 349 -13.50 -3.06 -24.11
N ILE A 350 -12.64 -4.08 -24.19
CA ILE A 350 -11.50 -4.23 -23.28
C ILE A 350 -10.52 -3.07 -23.48
N LEU A 351 -10.11 -2.81 -24.72
CA LEU A 351 -9.18 -1.73 -25.07
C LEU A 351 -9.69 -0.36 -24.60
N GLN A 352 -10.99 -0.10 -24.74
CA GLN A 352 -11.63 1.12 -24.25
C GLN A 352 -11.51 1.31 -22.74
N LEU A 353 -11.41 0.25 -21.93
CA LEU A 353 -11.22 0.39 -20.49
C LEU A 353 -9.83 0.95 -20.16
N GLY A 354 -8.78 0.58 -20.90
CA GLY A 354 -7.42 1.06 -20.67
C GLY A 354 -7.01 2.31 -21.47
N ALA A 355 -7.87 2.83 -22.34
CA ALA A 355 -7.54 3.97 -23.20
C ALA A 355 -7.37 5.27 -22.40
N GLU A 356 -6.24 5.96 -22.57
CA GLU A 356 -6.01 7.25 -21.93
C GLU A 356 -6.96 8.33 -22.49
N PRO A 357 -7.34 9.36 -21.69
CA PRO A 357 -8.13 10.50 -22.18
C PRO A 357 -7.43 11.21 -23.34
N GLU A 358 -8.20 11.71 -24.30
CA GLU A 358 -7.64 12.52 -25.40
C GLU A 358 -6.93 13.76 -24.85
N GLY A 359 -5.70 13.99 -25.30
CA GLY A 359 -4.86 15.10 -24.83
C GLY A 359 -3.53 15.14 -25.57
N PRO A 360 -2.75 16.22 -25.42
CA PRO A 360 -1.48 16.42 -26.13
C PRO A 360 -0.45 15.32 -25.84
N ASP A 361 -0.51 14.70 -24.65
CA ASP A 361 0.38 13.63 -24.22
C ASP A 361 -0.24 12.22 -24.31
N SER A 362 -1.45 12.10 -24.88
CA SER A 362 -2.14 10.82 -25.01
C SER A 362 -1.57 10.00 -26.18
N ASP A 363 -1.23 8.74 -25.91
CA ASP A 363 -0.85 7.78 -26.95
C ASP A 363 -1.96 6.72 -27.16
N PRO A 364 -2.67 6.73 -28.30
CA PRO A 364 -3.71 5.73 -28.58
C PRO A 364 -3.17 4.31 -28.73
N ALA A 365 -1.85 4.12 -28.88
CA ALA A 365 -1.21 2.81 -28.88
C ALA A 365 -0.95 2.26 -27.47
N VAL A 366 -1.28 3.00 -26.41
CA VAL A 366 -1.07 2.62 -25.01
C VAL A 366 -2.36 2.16 -24.34
N PHE A 367 -2.23 1.07 -23.59
CA PHE A 367 -3.22 0.57 -22.65
C PHE A 367 -2.70 0.82 -21.22
N ASN A 368 -3.40 1.69 -20.48
CA ASN A 368 -3.03 2.11 -19.14
C ASN A 368 -3.81 1.30 -18.09
N MET A 369 -3.09 0.53 -17.26
CA MET A 369 -3.69 -0.35 -16.26
C MET A 369 -4.38 0.42 -15.12
N ALA A 370 -3.88 1.60 -14.74
CA ALA A 370 -4.52 2.43 -13.71
C ALA A 370 -5.83 3.04 -14.22
N VAL A 371 -5.87 3.49 -15.48
CA VAL A 371 -7.10 3.99 -16.11
C VAL A 371 -8.16 2.87 -16.17
N MET A 372 -7.76 1.65 -16.55
CA MET A 372 -8.67 0.50 -16.48
C MET A 372 -9.15 0.24 -15.05
N GLY A 373 -8.27 0.29 -14.06
CA GLY A 373 -8.64 0.16 -12.64
C GLY A 373 -9.70 1.16 -12.21
N MET A 374 -9.53 2.44 -12.55
CA MET A 374 -10.49 3.51 -12.21
C MET A 374 -11.84 3.36 -12.93
N ARG A 375 -11.85 2.93 -14.19
CA ARG A 375 -13.10 2.65 -14.91
C ARG A 375 -13.83 1.42 -14.38
N LEU A 376 -13.10 0.41 -13.90
CA LEU A 376 -13.66 -0.80 -13.31
C LEU A 376 -14.04 -0.64 -11.83
N ALA A 377 -13.60 0.40 -11.12
CA ALA A 377 -13.85 0.58 -9.68
C ALA A 377 -14.71 1.80 -9.36
N GLN A 378 -15.86 1.60 -8.70
CA GLN A 378 -16.71 2.72 -8.27
C GLN A 378 -16.00 3.60 -7.22
N ARG A 379 -15.07 3.02 -6.46
CA ARG A 379 -14.36 3.71 -5.38
C ARG A 379 -12.86 3.62 -5.62
N VAL A 380 -12.20 4.77 -5.58
CA VAL A 380 -10.77 4.91 -5.83
C VAL A 380 -10.14 5.70 -4.69
N ASN A 381 -8.96 5.30 -4.20
CA ASN A 381 -8.24 6.06 -3.20
C ASN A 381 -6.72 6.07 -3.40
N GLY A 382 -6.10 7.16 -2.96
CA GLY A 382 -4.67 7.26 -2.65
C GLY A 382 -4.35 6.82 -1.23
N VAL A 383 -3.06 6.89 -0.86
CA VAL A 383 -2.51 6.21 0.34
C VAL A 383 -1.93 7.15 1.40
N SER A 384 -2.13 8.45 1.19
CA SER A 384 -1.99 9.58 2.12
C SER A 384 -2.84 10.73 1.58
N GLU A 385 -3.10 11.77 2.37
CA GLU A 385 -3.85 12.96 1.94
C GLU A 385 -3.17 13.64 0.75
N LEU A 386 -1.87 13.95 0.85
CA LEU A 386 -1.09 14.55 -0.24
C LEU A 386 -1.07 13.67 -1.49
N HIS A 387 -0.97 12.34 -1.33
CA HIS A 387 -1.03 11.44 -2.48
C HIS A 387 -2.42 11.41 -3.13
N GLY A 388 -3.49 11.59 -2.35
CA GLY A 388 -4.84 11.77 -2.89
C GLY A 388 -4.90 12.98 -3.82
N GLU A 389 -4.34 14.11 -3.40
CA GLU A 389 -4.24 15.33 -4.21
C GLU A 389 -3.41 15.11 -5.50
N VAL A 390 -2.21 14.53 -5.37
CA VAL A 390 -1.35 14.19 -6.52
C VAL A 390 -2.06 13.25 -7.49
N SER A 391 -2.80 12.27 -6.98
CA SER A 391 -3.57 11.33 -7.81
C SER A 391 -4.71 12.03 -8.55
N ARG A 392 -5.44 12.93 -7.88
CA ARG A 392 -6.49 13.72 -8.53
C ARG A 392 -5.93 14.56 -9.67
N GLU A 393 -4.82 15.24 -9.45
CA GLU A 393 -4.15 16.05 -10.49
C GLU A 393 -3.69 15.19 -11.66
N MET A 394 -3.05 14.04 -11.38
CA MET A 394 -2.52 13.15 -12.40
C MET A 394 -3.60 12.53 -13.29
N PHE A 395 -4.79 12.27 -12.74
CA PHE A 395 -5.89 11.60 -13.45
C PHE A 395 -7.07 12.49 -13.80
N LYS A 396 -7.00 13.81 -13.55
CA LYS A 396 -8.10 14.75 -13.81
C LYS A 396 -8.64 14.70 -15.24
N GLY A 397 -7.82 14.31 -16.21
CA GLY A 397 -8.23 14.15 -17.61
C GLY A 397 -9.35 13.12 -17.81
N LEU A 398 -9.58 12.21 -16.86
CA LEU A 398 -10.72 11.27 -16.88
C LEU A 398 -12.06 11.95 -16.51
N TRP A 399 -12.03 13.14 -15.92
CA TRP A 399 -13.20 13.89 -15.45
C TRP A 399 -13.19 15.33 -15.99
N PRO A 400 -13.34 15.51 -17.30
CA PRO A 400 -13.28 16.84 -17.91
C PRO A 400 -14.36 17.77 -17.34
N GLY A 401 -13.99 19.03 -17.11
CA GLY A 401 -14.88 20.07 -16.58
C GLY A 401 -15.06 20.08 -15.06
N PHE A 402 -14.47 19.13 -14.33
CA PHE A 402 -14.45 19.14 -12.86
C PHE A 402 -13.15 19.74 -12.33
N ASP A 403 -13.26 20.42 -11.18
CA ASP A 403 -12.08 20.87 -10.45
C ASP A 403 -11.33 19.68 -9.85
N VAL A 404 -10.03 19.84 -9.62
CA VAL A 404 -9.14 18.78 -9.12
C VAL A 404 -9.64 18.23 -7.78
N GLU A 405 -10.18 19.09 -6.90
CA GLU A 405 -10.74 18.70 -5.61
C GLU A 405 -11.98 17.79 -5.72
N GLU A 406 -12.67 17.81 -6.86
CA GLU A 406 -13.91 17.05 -7.10
C GLU A 406 -13.68 15.69 -7.77
N VAL A 407 -12.48 15.50 -8.34
CA VAL A 407 -12.09 14.21 -8.93
C VAL A 407 -12.30 13.11 -7.87
N PRO A 408 -13.09 12.06 -8.15
CA PRO A 408 -13.60 11.11 -7.15
C PRO A 408 -12.55 10.07 -6.72
N ILE A 409 -11.38 10.56 -6.33
CA ILE A 409 -10.27 9.81 -5.74
C ILE A 409 -10.15 10.27 -4.28
N GLY A 410 -10.44 9.39 -3.34
CA GLY A 410 -10.26 9.65 -1.91
C GLY A 410 -8.83 9.41 -1.44
N SER A 411 -8.62 9.39 -0.13
CA SER A 411 -7.37 8.94 0.50
C SER A 411 -7.69 8.08 1.73
N ILE A 412 -6.92 7.00 1.91
CA ILE A 412 -6.85 6.25 3.17
C ILE A 412 -5.38 6.16 3.51
N THR A 413 -4.93 6.89 4.53
CA THR A 413 -3.50 6.87 4.90
C THR A 413 -3.10 5.49 5.38
N ASN A 414 -1.98 4.98 4.84
CA ASN A 414 -1.46 3.67 5.24
C ASN A 414 -1.22 3.57 6.76
N GLY A 415 -1.15 2.33 7.23
CA GLY A 415 -0.69 2.00 8.57
C GLY A 415 0.20 0.75 8.57
N VAL A 416 0.83 0.50 9.71
CA VAL A 416 1.75 -0.63 9.93
C VAL A 416 1.27 -1.52 11.05
N HIS A 417 1.56 -2.81 10.94
CA HIS A 417 1.08 -3.81 11.89
C HIS A 417 1.97 -3.83 13.13
N ALA A 418 1.53 -3.18 14.22
CA ALA A 418 2.34 -2.99 15.43
C ALA A 418 2.92 -4.31 16.01
N PRO A 419 2.17 -5.42 16.15
CA PRO A 419 2.73 -6.68 16.63
C PRO A 419 3.86 -7.27 15.76
N THR A 420 3.98 -6.85 14.48
CA THR A 420 5.10 -7.25 13.62
C THR A 420 6.32 -6.34 13.79
N TRP A 421 6.12 -5.04 13.98
CA TRP A 421 7.18 -4.05 13.83
C TRP A 421 7.68 -3.45 15.14
N VAL A 422 6.95 -3.60 16.24
CA VAL A 422 7.35 -3.08 17.56
C VAL A 422 8.20 -4.13 18.28
N GLY A 423 9.34 -3.70 18.83
CA GLY A 423 10.22 -4.56 19.62
C GLY A 423 9.51 -5.10 20.86
N ARG A 424 9.81 -6.35 21.23
CA ARG A 424 9.21 -7.02 22.40
C ARG A 424 9.41 -6.20 23.67
N GLU A 425 10.58 -5.60 23.83
CA GLU A 425 10.94 -4.75 24.96
C GLU A 425 10.05 -3.50 25.07
N VAL A 426 9.62 -2.94 23.92
CA VAL A 426 8.71 -1.79 23.88
C VAL A 426 7.29 -2.22 24.22
N MET A 427 6.88 -3.40 23.76
CA MET A 427 5.56 -3.98 24.10
C MET A 427 5.46 -4.35 25.58
N GLU A 428 6.49 -4.98 26.15
CA GLU A 428 6.56 -5.35 27.58
C GLU A 428 6.50 -4.12 28.49
N LEU A 429 7.09 -3.00 28.06
CA LEU A 429 7.03 -1.73 28.78
C LEU A 429 5.61 -1.16 28.86
N ALA A 430 4.77 -1.41 27.85
CA ALA A 430 3.37 -1.00 27.85
C ALA A 430 2.47 -1.86 28.76
N GLY A 431 2.95 -3.02 29.24
CA GLY A 431 2.27 -3.88 30.22
C GLY A 431 0.94 -4.47 29.76
N ASP A 432 0.04 -4.79 30.71
CA ASP A 432 -1.27 -5.42 30.48
C ASP A 432 -2.26 -4.56 29.66
N GLU A 433 -1.93 -3.30 29.33
CA GLU A 433 -2.77 -2.41 28.49
C GLU A 433 -2.60 -2.70 26.97
N LEU A 434 -1.71 -3.65 26.61
CA LEU A 434 -1.38 -4.06 25.23
C LEU A 434 -2.56 -4.52 24.34
N PRO A 435 -3.55 -5.30 24.83
CA PRO A 435 -4.69 -5.70 24.00
C PRO A 435 -5.51 -4.48 23.54
N SER A 436 -5.63 -3.44 24.39
CA SER A 436 -6.32 -2.18 24.04
C SER A 436 -5.49 -1.24 23.15
N LEU A 437 -4.16 -1.39 23.14
CA LEU A 437 -3.25 -0.65 22.25
C LEU A 437 -3.34 -1.13 20.80
N ILE A 438 -3.60 -2.43 20.60
CA ILE A 438 -3.60 -3.11 19.30
C ILE A 438 -4.98 -3.01 18.63
N ASP A 439 -6.08 -3.08 19.40
CA ASP A 439 -7.43 -3.09 18.82
C ASP A 439 -7.96 -1.69 18.46
N MET A 440 -7.77 -0.66 19.31
CA MET A 440 -8.22 0.72 19.01
C MET A 440 -7.56 1.73 19.95
N SER A 441 -6.74 2.65 19.41
CA SER A 441 -6.23 3.98 19.89
C SER A 441 -6.07 4.35 21.39
N GLN A 442 -6.79 3.74 22.32
CA GLN A 442 -6.98 4.15 23.71
C GLN A 442 -5.81 3.81 24.64
N GLY A 443 -4.94 2.87 24.28
CA GLY A 443 -3.85 2.46 25.17
C GLY A 443 -2.60 3.37 25.15
N TRP A 444 -2.49 4.31 24.21
CA TRP A 444 -1.27 5.13 24.05
C TRP A 444 -1.09 6.18 25.16
N ASP A 445 -2.12 6.42 25.97
CA ASP A 445 -2.02 7.23 27.19
C ASP A 445 -1.15 6.58 28.27
N ALA A 446 -0.99 5.24 28.25
CA ALA A 446 -0.08 4.51 29.14
C ALA A 446 1.38 4.93 28.95
N VAL A 447 1.76 5.22 27.70
CA VAL A 447 3.14 5.61 27.35
C VAL A 447 3.58 6.89 28.06
N ARG A 448 2.64 7.80 28.35
CA ARG A 448 2.94 9.02 29.11
C ARG A 448 3.35 8.74 30.56
N LYS A 449 2.94 7.60 31.12
CA LYS A 449 3.22 7.19 32.50
C LYS A 449 4.61 6.56 32.66
N LEU A 450 5.27 6.22 31.54
CA LEU A 450 6.59 5.58 31.56
C LEU A 450 7.68 6.55 32.03
N SER A 451 8.62 6.03 32.82
CA SER A 451 9.73 6.85 33.28
C SER A 451 10.72 7.13 32.14
N ASP A 452 11.32 8.33 32.17
CA ASP A 452 12.36 8.73 31.22
C ASP A 452 13.55 7.75 31.21
N ALA A 453 13.90 7.22 32.39
CA ALA A 453 14.99 6.27 32.56
C ALA A 453 14.70 4.93 31.88
N ASP A 454 13.47 4.42 31.98
CA ASP A 454 13.08 3.14 31.37
C ASP A 454 13.07 3.24 29.85
N ILE A 455 12.49 4.33 29.31
CA ILE A 455 12.50 4.60 27.86
C ILE A 455 13.94 4.68 27.36
N TRP A 456 14.79 5.48 28.02
CA TRP A 456 16.19 5.64 27.62
C TRP A 456 16.95 4.31 27.66
N SER A 457 16.76 3.51 28.72
CA SER A 457 17.38 2.19 28.88
C SER A 457 16.98 1.23 27.77
N ILE A 458 15.68 1.14 27.46
CA ILE A 458 15.18 0.26 26.39
C ILE A 458 15.72 0.68 25.04
N ARG A 459 15.67 1.98 24.72
CA ARG A 459 16.24 2.52 23.48
C ARG A 459 17.73 2.19 23.34
N GLY A 460 18.49 2.33 24.44
CA GLY A 460 19.91 1.92 24.48
C GLY A 460 20.12 0.43 24.21
N ARG A 461 19.32 -0.46 24.82
CA ARG A 461 19.40 -1.91 24.56
C ARG A 461 19.10 -2.27 23.10
N LEU A 462 18.05 -1.68 22.54
CA LEU A 462 17.65 -1.90 21.15
C LEU A 462 18.73 -1.41 20.16
N ARG A 463 19.34 -0.26 20.44
CA ARG A 463 20.47 0.25 19.65
C ARG A 463 21.69 -0.66 19.75
N ALA A 464 22.03 -1.12 20.94
CA ALA A 464 23.14 -2.06 21.14
C ALA A 464 22.92 -3.40 20.42
N HIS A 465 21.67 -3.86 20.35
CA HIS A 465 21.30 -5.04 19.56
C HIS A 465 21.50 -4.80 18.06
N LEU A 466 21.04 -3.65 17.53
CA LEU A 466 21.30 -3.25 16.14
C LEU A 466 22.80 -3.20 15.82
N VAL A 467 23.62 -2.60 16.68
CA VAL A 467 25.08 -2.55 16.51
C VAL A 467 25.67 -3.96 16.42
N THR A 468 25.28 -4.84 17.34
CA THR A 468 25.78 -6.22 17.38
C THR A 468 25.45 -6.99 16.10
N GLU A 469 24.21 -6.91 15.65
CA GLU A 469 23.75 -7.58 14.44
C GLU A 469 24.31 -6.94 13.15
N ALA A 470 24.49 -5.62 13.13
CA ALA A 470 25.16 -4.91 12.05
C ALA A 470 26.61 -5.40 11.90
N ARG A 471 27.37 -5.53 12.99
CA ARG A 471 28.75 -6.08 12.97
C ARG A 471 28.81 -7.49 12.38
N LYS A 472 27.89 -8.38 12.77
CA LYS A 472 27.78 -9.74 12.19
C LYS A 472 27.56 -9.69 10.68
N ARG A 473 26.63 -8.84 10.22
CA ARG A 473 26.30 -8.67 8.79
C ARG A 473 27.43 -8.02 7.99
N ILE A 474 28.14 -7.05 8.55
CA ILE A 474 29.34 -6.44 7.95
C ILE A 474 30.40 -7.51 7.75
N LYS A 475 30.68 -8.31 8.78
CA LYS A 475 31.67 -9.39 8.71
C LYS A 475 31.31 -10.42 7.62
N GLN A 476 30.04 -10.80 7.53
CA GLN A 476 29.55 -11.71 6.48
C GLN A 476 29.66 -11.09 5.09
N SER A 477 29.27 -9.83 4.91
CA SER A 477 29.35 -9.10 3.65
C SER A 477 30.79 -9.01 3.15
N TRP A 478 31.73 -8.60 3.99
CA TRP A 478 33.14 -8.50 3.62
C TRP A 478 33.77 -9.86 3.29
N ARG A 479 33.39 -10.94 4.00
CA ARG A 479 33.81 -12.31 3.64
C ARG A 479 33.29 -12.72 2.26
N GLN A 480 32.03 -12.42 1.93
CA GLN A 480 31.45 -12.68 0.61
C GLN A 480 32.15 -11.88 -0.49
N ARG A 481 32.65 -10.68 -0.17
CA ARG A 481 33.46 -9.82 -1.04
C ARG A 481 34.92 -10.28 -1.17
N GLY A 482 35.34 -11.34 -0.48
CA GLY A 482 36.66 -11.94 -0.60
C GLY A 482 37.69 -11.53 0.46
N ALA A 483 37.30 -10.78 1.51
CA ALA A 483 38.20 -10.43 2.60
C ALA A 483 38.56 -11.64 3.47
N ALA A 484 39.82 -11.75 3.88
CA ALA A 484 40.30 -12.76 4.80
C ALA A 484 39.96 -12.41 6.25
N GLU A 485 39.85 -13.41 7.13
CA GLU A 485 39.47 -13.20 8.53
C GLU A 485 40.40 -12.22 9.28
N ALA A 486 41.70 -12.22 8.95
CA ALA A 486 42.69 -11.33 9.55
C ALA A 486 42.45 -9.84 9.20
N GLU A 487 41.74 -9.54 8.11
CA GLU A 487 41.44 -8.17 7.67
C GLU A 487 40.20 -7.59 8.38
N LEU A 488 39.43 -8.41 9.11
CA LEU A 488 38.12 -8.06 9.64
C LEU A 488 38.12 -7.67 11.12
N GLY A 489 39.29 -7.50 11.74
CA GLY A 489 39.40 -7.11 13.16
C GLY A 489 38.76 -5.75 13.47
N TRP A 490 38.77 -4.82 12.52
CA TRP A 490 38.16 -3.49 12.69
C TRP A 490 36.63 -3.54 12.85
N VAL A 491 35.98 -4.63 12.42
CA VAL A 491 34.51 -4.78 12.52
C VAL A 491 34.05 -4.82 13.97
N ASP A 492 34.90 -5.28 14.89
CA ASP A 492 34.60 -5.31 16.33
C ASP A 492 34.51 -3.91 16.94
N GLU A 493 35.07 -2.89 16.27
CA GLU A 493 35.04 -1.48 16.65
C GLU A 493 34.02 -0.67 15.81
N ALA A 494 33.34 -1.31 14.84
CA ALA A 494 32.40 -0.62 13.97
C ALA A 494 31.08 -0.34 14.69
N LEU A 495 30.61 0.91 14.62
CA LEU A 495 29.45 1.44 15.33
C LEU A 495 29.59 1.39 16.85
N ASP A 496 28.99 2.35 17.52
CA ASP A 496 29.03 2.54 18.97
C ASP A 496 27.59 2.49 19.52
N PRO A 497 27.29 1.62 20.51
CA PRO A 497 25.95 1.54 21.12
C PRO A 497 25.55 2.81 21.89
N ASP A 498 26.48 3.69 22.24
CA ASP A 498 26.19 4.94 22.95
C ASP A 498 26.07 6.16 22.02
N ALA A 499 26.42 6.01 20.75
CA ALA A 499 26.33 7.08 19.75
C ALA A 499 24.93 7.21 19.12
N LEU A 500 24.58 8.42 18.69
CA LEU A 500 23.35 8.73 17.97
C LEU A 500 23.29 7.94 16.67
N THR A 501 22.30 7.06 16.53
CA THR A 501 22.17 6.18 15.35
C THR A 501 21.03 6.62 14.43
N ILE A 502 21.37 6.95 13.19
CA ILE A 502 20.44 7.29 12.12
C ILE A 502 20.25 6.08 11.20
N GLY A 503 19.01 5.65 11.02
CA GLY A 503 18.63 4.59 10.09
C GLY A 503 18.15 5.13 8.75
N PHE A 504 18.59 4.50 7.66
CA PHE A 504 18.10 4.76 6.30
C PHE A 504 17.91 3.44 5.54
N ALA A 505 16.66 3.02 5.30
CA ALA A 505 16.42 1.86 4.44
C ALA A 505 15.22 1.97 3.50
N ARG A 506 15.45 1.63 2.22
CA ARG A 506 14.43 1.65 1.15
C ARG A 506 14.94 1.01 -0.15
N ARG A 507 14.03 0.79 -1.12
CA ARG A 507 14.43 0.63 -2.53
C ARG A 507 15.19 1.88 -2.99
N VAL A 508 16.11 1.73 -3.96
CA VAL A 508 17.02 2.81 -4.38
C VAL A 508 16.73 3.32 -5.81
N PRO A 509 15.55 3.91 -6.10
CA PRO A 509 15.34 4.72 -7.29
C PRO A 509 15.89 6.14 -7.10
N SER A 510 16.03 6.88 -8.19
CA SER A 510 16.57 8.26 -8.19
C SER A 510 15.82 9.23 -7.27
N TYR A 511 14.49 9.20 -7.27
CA TYR A 511 13.68 10.13 -6.47
C TYR A 511 13.82 9.94 -4.95
N LYS A 512 14.36 8.81 -4.49
CA LYS A 512 14.58 8.51 -3.06
C LYS A 512 15.89 9.08 -2.52
N ARG A 513 16.75 9.61 -3.40
CA ARG A 513 17.94 10.42 -3.10
C ARG A 513 18.87 9.84 -2.02
N LEU A 514 19.24 8.55 -2.18
CA LEU A 514 20.21 7.88 -1.30
C LEU A 514 21.50 8.68 -1.15
N THR A 515 22.00 9.28 -2.24
CA THR A 515 23.30 9.98 -2.27
C THR A 515 23.22 11.45 -1.90
N LEU A 516 22.06 12.00 -1.49
CA LEU A 516 21.95 13.41 -1.06
C LEU A 516 22.87 13.72 0.12
N MET A 517 23.04 12.75 1.04
CA MET A 517 23.97 12.88 2.17
C MET A 517 25.45 12.84 1.75
N LEU A 518 25.74 12.53 0.48
CA LEU A 518 27.09 12.56 -0.08
C LEU A 518 27.34 13.82 -0.92
N SER A 519 26.40 14.78 -0.94
CA SER A 519 26.57 16.05 -1.67
C SER A 519 27.73 16.88 -1.12
N ASP A 520 28.06 16.72 0.17
CA ASP A 520 29.23 17.31 0.83
C ASP A 520 29.88 16.27 1.75
N PRO A 521 30.78 15.43 1.19
CA PRO A 521 31.40 14.33 1.93
C PRO A 521 32.24 14.79 3.13
N GLU A 522 32.86 15.97 3.05
CA GLU A 522 33.69 16.50 4.14
C GLU A 522 32.82 16.96 5.31
N ARG A 523 31.68 17.60 5.02
CA ARG A 523 30.71 17.94 6.05
C ARG A 523 30.04 16.71 6.66
N LEU A 524 29.78 15.67 5.87
CA LEU A 524 29.32 14.39 6.44
C LEU A 524 30.39 13.78 7.36
N LYS A 525 31.67 13.78 6.95
CA LYS A 525 32.79 13.30 7.79
C LYS A 525 32.88 14.05 9.11
N SER A 526 32.75 15.38 9.10
CA SER A 526 32.82 16.15 10.34
C SER A 526 31.70 15.79 11.32
N LEU A 527 30.49 15.48 10.83
CA LEU A 527 29.38 15.03 11.68
C LEU A 527 29.60 13.61 12.23
N LEU A 528 30.09 12.70 11.39
CA LEU A 528 30.36 11.31 11.79
C LEU A 528 31.48 11.22 12.84
N LEU A 529 32.50 12.10 12.72
CA LEU A 529 33.73 12.05 13.50
C LEU A 529 33.81 13.14 14.58
N ASP A 530 32.69 13.80 14.89
CA ASP A 530 32.65 14.79 15.97
C ASP A 530 33.07 14.13 17.30
N PRO A 531 34.05 14.69 18.03
CA PRO A 531 34.58 14.07 19.24
C PRO A 531 33.62 14.11 20.42
N ASP A 532 32.69 15.07 20.45
CA ASP A 532 31.77 15.30 21.56
C ASP A 532 30.35 14.80 21.24
N LYS A 533 29.94 14.86 19.95
CA LYS A 533 28.59 14.55 19.46
C LYS A 533 28.61 13.63 18.23
N PRO A 534 29.25 12.44 18.30
CA PRO A 534 29.45 11.59 17.13
C PRO A 534 28.13 11.07 16.55
N VAL A 535 27.96 11.20 15.25
CA VAL A 535 26.82 10.59 14.54
C VAL A 535 27.24 9.26 13.90
N GLN A 536 26.33 8.29 13.86
CA GLN A 536 26.51 7.09 13.05
C GLN A 536 25.29 6.77 12.18
N ILE A 537 25.51 6.19 11.01
CA ILE A 537 24.46 5.95 10.01
C ILE A 537 24.47 4.47 9.57
N VAL A 538 23.32 3.82 9.68
CA VAL A 538 23.10 2.46 9.19
C VAL A 538 22.20 2.50 7.96
N ILE A 539 22.72 2.06 6.83
CA ILE A 539 22.08 2.14 5.52
C ILE A 539 21.77 0.75 4.99
N ALA A 540 20.59 0.55 4.40
CA ALA A 540 20.27 -0.68 3.67
C ALA A 540 19.35 -0.39 2.48
N GLY A 541 19.41 -1.21 1.44
CA GLY A 541 18.52 -1.03 0.29
C GLY A 541 18.88 -1.86 -0.92
N LYS A 542 17.89 -2.07 -1.80
CA LYS A 542 18.03 -2.82 -3.04
C LYS A 542 17.67 -1.92 -4.22
N ALA A 543 18.48 -1.94 -5.28
CA ALA A 543 18.14 -1.33 -6.57
C ALA A 543 17.47 -2.38 -7.46
N HIS A 544 16.59 -1.95 -8.36
CA HIS A 544 16.00 -2.86 -9.34
C HIS A 544 17.12 -3.45 -10.22
N PRO A 545 17.07 -4.75 -10.62
CA PRO A 545 18.16 -5.36 -11.38
C PRO A 545 18.44 -4.68 -12.73
N ALA A 546 17.41 -4.04 -13.31
CA ALA A 546 17.50 -3.25 -14.55
C ALA A 546 17.78 -1.74 -14.33
N ASP A 547 17.85 -1.27 -13.09
CA ASP A 547 18.12 0.14 -12.76
C ASP A 547 19.62 0.35 -12.48
N GLU A 548 20.39 0.55 -13.55
CA GLU A 548 21.83 0.83 -13.47
C GLU A 548 22.14 2.11 -12.69
N GLY A 549 21.25 3.11 -12.73
CA GLY A 549 21.38 4.34 -11.95
C GLY A 549 21.31 4.07 -10.45
N GLY A 550 20.28 3.33 -10.03
CA GLY A 550 20.10 2.86 -8.65
C GLY A 550 21.29 2.04 -8.15
N LYS A 551 21.82 1.13 -8.97
CA LYS A 551 23.02 0.34 -8.63
C LYS A 551 24.26 1.22 -8.44
N LYS A 552 24.42 2.26 -9.26
CA LYS A 552 25.51 3.23 -9.13
C LYS A 552 25.41 4.05 -7.84
N PHE A 553 24.21 4.45 -7.42
CA PHE A 553 24.00 5.12 -6.14
C PHE A 553 24.37 4.22 -4.96
N ILE A 554 24.00 2.94 -4.99
CA ILE A 554 24.44 1.96 -3.98
C ILE A 554 25.96 1.87 -3.96
N GLN A 555 26.60 1.72 -5.13
CA GLN A 555 28.05 1.62 -5.20
C GLN A 555 28.76 2.84 -4.61
N GLN A 556 28.30 4.06 -4.95
CA GLN A 556 28.86 5.29 -4.41
C GLN A 556 28.78 5.32 -2.88
N MET A 557 27.63 4.91 -2.33
CA MET A 557 27.43 4.82 -0.88
C MET A 557 28.33 3.78 -0.22
N VAL A 558 28.40 2.56 -0.77
CA VAL A 558 29.28 1.50 -0.25
C VAL A 558 30.74 1.94 -0.26
N ARG A 559 31.20 2.56 -1.35
CA ARG A 559 32.58 3.06 -1.44
C ARG A 559 32.90 4.15 -0.42
N PHE A 560 31.95 5.03 -0.11
CA PHE A 560 32.13 6.02 0.95
C PHE A 560 32.14 5.36 2.32
N ALA A 561 31.16 4.49 2.60
CA ALA A 561 31.03 3.80 3.87
C ALA A 561 32.22 2.87 4.19
N ASP A 562 32.89 2.34 3.17
CA ASP A 562 34.06 1.47 3.33
C ASP A 562 35.39 2.23 3.58
N GLN A 563 35.42 3.56 3.46
CA GLN A 563 36.66 4.33 3.68
C GLN A 563 37.13 4.17 5.13
N GLU A 564 38.44 3.98 5.32
CA GLU A 564 39.04 3.64 6.61
C GLU A 564 38.76 4.67 7.72
N ASP A 565 38.66 5.94 7.34
CA ASP A 565 38.40 7.07 8.23
C ASP A 565 36.95 7.16 8.70
N VAL A 566 35.99 6.51 8.04
CA VAL A 566 34.56 6.58 8.42
C VAL A 566 33.85 5.23 8.61
N ARG A 567 34.45 4.11 8.18
CA ARG A 567 33.84 2.75 8.24
C ARG A 567 33.42 2.27 9.62
N HIS A 568 33.88 2.95 10.67
CA HIS A 568 33.48 2.70 12.04
C HIS A 568 32.24 3.51 12.49
N ARG A 569 31.72 4.43 11.67
CA ARG A 569 30.54 5.29 11.94
C ARG A 569 29.45 5.20 10.86
N ILE A 570 29.75 4.75 9.66
CA ILE A 570 28.75 4.60 8.59
C ILE A 570 28.89 3.23 7.93
N VAL A 571 27.76 2.53 7.75
CA VAL A 571 27.77 1.16 7.22
C VAL A 571 26.63 0.94 6.23
N PHE A 572 26.90 0.16 5.18
CA PHE A 572 25.88 -0.34 4.26
C PHE A 572 25.66 -1.84 4.50
N LEU A 573 24.45 -2.21 4.90
CA LEU A 573 24.05 -3.59 5.17
C LEU A 573 23.33 -4.17 3.94
N PRO A 574 23.89 -5.23 3.30
CA PRO A 574 23.25 -5.85 2.15
C PRO A 574 22.05 -6.70 2.55
N ASP A 575 21.25 -7.02 1.53
CA ASP A 575 20.09 -7.91 1.57
C ASP A 575 18.96 -7.45 2.48
N TYR A 576 18.55 -6.19 2.29
CA TYR A 576 17.40 -5.63 3.00
C TYR A 576 16.12 -6.45 2.81
N ASP A 577 15.61 -6.97 3.92
CA ASP A 577 14.40 -7.78 4.05
C ASP A 577 13.60 -7.38 5.31
N MET A 578 12.54 -8.11 5.64
CA MET A 578 11.74 -7.86 6.84
C MET A 578 12.55 -8.04 8.14
N THR A 579 13.49 -8.97 8.19
CA THR A 579 14.29 -9.23 9.39
C THR A 579 15.23 -8.06 9.67
N LEU A 580 15.99 -7.60 8.67
CA LEU A 580 16.83 -6.41 8.78
C LEU A 580 15.99 -5.15 8.97
N GLY A 581 14.83 -5.07 8.30
CA GLY A 581 13.87 -3.97 8.47
C GLY A 581 13.43 -3.79 9.91
N ARG A 582 13.01 -4.88 10.59
CA ARG A 582 12.64 -4.85 12.02
C ARG A 582 13.81 -4.42 12.89
N LEU A 583 14.98 -4.99 12.68
CA LEU A 583 16.18 -4.65 13.44
C LEU A 583 16.51 -3.14 13.35
N MET A 584 16.47 -2.58 12.13
CA MET A 584 16.80 -1.18 11.89
C MET A 584 15.76 -0.21 12.47
N VAL A 585 14.46 -0.42 12.22
CA VAL A 585 13.41 0.51 12.72
C VAL A 585 13.30 0.48 14.24
N THR A 586 13.64 -0.65 14.87
CA THR A 586 13.66 -0.78 16.31
C THR A 586 14.92 -0.15 16.93
N GLY A 587 16.10 -0.36 16.34
CA GLY A 587 17.37 0.09 16.91
C GLY A 587 17.80 1.53 16.56
N SER A 588 17.25 2.14 15.50
CA SER A 588 17.63 3.51 15.10
C SER A 588 16.95 4.56 15.98
N ASP A 589 17.69 5.56 16.44
CA ASP A 589 17.14 6.69 17.21
C ASP A 589 16.41 7.68 16.32
N VAL A 590 16.93 7.87 15.11
CA VAL A 590 16.33 8.71 14.07
C VAL A 590 16.13 7.89 12.82
N TRP A 591 14.95 8.01 12.23
CA TRP A 591 14.65 7.46 10.92
C TRP A 591 14.63 8.58 9.87
N MET A 592 15.54 8.49 8.90
CA MET A 592 15.76 9.57 7.94
C MET A 592 15.05 9.29 6.61
N ASN A 593 14.21 10.22 6.12
CA ASN A 593 13.64 10.18 4.77
C ASN A 593 13.75 11.51 3.99
N ASN A 594 14.42 11.48 2.85
CA ASN A 594 14.67 12.63 1.98
C ASN A 594 14.17 12.44 0.53
N PRO A 595 12.96 11.91 0.28
CA PRO A 595 12.45 11.79 -1.08
C PRO A 595 12.29 13.16 -1.73
N LEU A 596 12.29 13.20 -3.06
CA LEU A 596 11.80 14.37 -3.80
C LEU A 596 10.31 14.55 -3.52
N ARG A 597 9.89 15.72 -3.06
CA ARG A 597 8.48 16.07 -2.89
C ARG A 597 7.84 16.39 -4.25
N PRO A 598 6.62 15.95 -4.58
CA PRO A 598 5.73 15.06 -3.83
C PRO A 598 5.77 13.60 -4.35
N LEU A 599 6.96 13.00 -4.48
CA LEU A 599 7.17 11.72 -5.17
C LEU A 599 7.20 10.51 -4.22
N GLU A 600 6.98 10.68 -2.92
CA GLU A 600 6.70 9.60 -1.98
C GLU A 600 5.19 9.55 -1.69
N ALA A 601 4.50 8.54 -2.20
CA ALA A 601 3.05 8.40 -1.98
C ALA A 601 2.66 8.25 -0.50
N CYS A 602 3.51 7.62 0.32
CA CYS A 602 3.27 7.50 1.76
C CYS A 602 4.59 7.33 2.51
N GLY A 603 5.16 6.11 2.55
CA GLY A 603 6.43 5.83 3.24
C GLY A 603 6.29 5.18 4.63
N THR A 604 5.80 3.94 4.69
CA THR A 604 5.49 3.23 5.95
C THR A 604 6.68 2.93 6.87
N SER A 605 7.94 3.10 6.45
CA SER A 605 9.10 2.79 7.30
C SER A 605 9.25 3.76 8.47
N GLY A 606 8.97 5.05 8.26
CA GLY A 606 8.98 6.06 9.34
C GLY A 606 7.89 5.82 10.39
N MET A 607 6.74 5.26 9.98
CA MET A 607 5.68 4.82 10.88
C MET A 607 6.15 3.73 11.86
N LYS A 608 6.93 2.75 11.35
CA LYS A 608 7.48 1.65 12.17
C LYS A 608 8.50 2.15 13.18
N ALA A 609 9.35 3.08 12.76
CA ALA A 609 10.32 3.72 13.65
C ALA A 609 9.60 4.50 14.76
N ALA A 610 8.55 5.27 14.41
CA ALA A 610 7.75 6.02 15.37
C ALA A 610 7.14 5.13 16.47
N LEU A 611 6.60 3.97 16.10
CA LEU A 611 6.05 3.00 17.08
C LEU A 611 7.09 2.43 18.05
N ASN A 612 8.38 2.47 17.70
CA ASN A 612 9.48 2.05 18.56
C ASN A 612 10.11 3.20 19.35
N GLY A 613 9.59 4.43 19.22
CA GLY A 613 10.15 5.63 19.84
C GLY A 613 11.34 6.21 19.08
N GLY A 614 11.54 5.82 17.81
CA GLY A 614 12.44 6.51 16.90
C GLY A 614 11.81 7.81 16.38
N LEU A 615 12.60 8.87 16.31
CA LEU A 615 12.16 10.18 15.80
C LEU A 615 12.33 10.26 14.28
N ASN A 616 11.45 10.95 13.58
CA ASN A 616 11.56 11.11 12.13
C ASN A 616 12.36 12.37 11.78
N LEU A 617 13.27 12.27 10.81
CA LEU A 617 13.93 13.39 10.15
C LEU A 617 13.60 13.28 8.66
N SER A 618 12.60 14.03 8.21
CA SER A 618 12.04 13.79 6.88
C SER A 618 11.64 15.04 6.11
N ILE A 619 11.74 15.00 4.79
CA ILE A 619 11.03 15.94 3.89
C ILE A 619 9.52 15.77 4.15
N ARG A 620 8.75 16.87 4.13
CA ARG A 620 7.29 16.85 4.29
C ARG A 620 6.62 16.32 3.03
N ASP A 621 6.62 14.99 2.90
CA ASP A 621 6.04 14.25 1.79
C ASP A 621 5.35 12.98 2.31
N GLY A 622 4.46 12.40 1.50
CA GLY A 622 3.64 11.26 1.87
C GLY A 622 2.88 11.47 3.19
N TRP A 623 2.92 10.49 4.10
CA TRP A 623 2.22 10.59 5.40
C TRP A 623 2.83 11.64 6.35
N TRP A 624 4.08 12.03 6.11
CA TRP A 624 4.76 12.98 6.99
C TRP A 624 4.23 14.41 6.79
N ASP A 625 3.73 14.73 5.60
CA ASP A 625 3.16 16.05 5.29
C ASP A 625 1.93 16.37 6.18
N GLU A 626 1.04 15.38 6.35
CA GLU A 626 -0.21 15.48 7.11
C GLU A 626 -0.05 15.37 8.64
N TRP A 627 0.94 14.63 9.16
CA TRP A 627 1.05 14.38 10.61
C TRP A 627 2.26 15.01 11.31
N PHE A 628 3.16 15.68 10.60
CA PHE A 628 4.24 16.44 11.24
C PHE A 628 3.68 17.62 12.05
N ASP A 629 4.10 17.74 13.31
CA ASP A 629 3.61 18.80 14.22
C ASP A 629 4.72 19.63 14.89
N GLY A 630 5.98 19.41 14.49
CA GLY A 630 7.15 20.11 15.04
C GLY A 630 7.71 19.53 16.34
N ASN A 631 6.95 18.66 17.03
CA ASN A 631 7.37 18.03 18.28
C ASN A 631 7.64 16.52 18.13
N ASN A 632 7.14 15.91 17.05
CA ASN A 632 7.30 14.48 16.74
C ASN A 632 8.51 14.12 15.86
N GLY A 633 9.41 15.08 15.61
CA GLY A 633 10.59 14.91 14.77
C GLY A 633 11.01 16.23 14.13
N TRP A 634 11.64 16.14 12.96
CA TRP A 634 12.12 17.28 12.19
C TRP A 634 11.69 17.19 10.73
N ALA A 635 11.32 18.34 10.18
CA ALA A 635 11.08 18.51 8.76
C ALA A 635 12.33 19.07 8.08
N ILE A 636 12.85 18.35 7.09
CA ILE A 636 13.84 18.91 6.16
C ILE A 636 13.07 19.92 5.27
N PRO A 637 13.43 21.20 5.28
CA PRO A 637 12.77 22.19 4.44
C PRO A 637 12.89 21.82 2.95
N SER A 638 11.77 21.75 2.25
CA SER A 638 11.76 21.59 0.79
C SER A 638 12.13 22.91 0.11
N ALA A 639 12.95 22.84 -0.93
CA ALA A 639 13.30 24.01 -1.74
C ALA A 639 12.22 24.25 -2.82
N ASP A 640 11.00 24.51 -2.36
CA ASP A 640 9.83 24.75 -3.23
C ASP A 640 10.07 25.95 -4.17
N GLY A 641 9.68 25.80 -5.43
CA GLY A 641 9.87 26.83 -6.47
C GLY A 641 11.28 26.89 -7.09
N VAL A 642 12.24 26.09 -6.61
CA VAL A 642 13.56 25.95 -7.25
C VAL A 642 13.47 24.94 -8.39
N THR A 643 13.61 25.41 -9.63
CA THR A 643 13.49 24.57 -10.84
C THR A 643 14.76 23.81 -11.18
N ASP A 644 15.93 24.29 -10.72
CA ASP A 644 17.21 23.63 -10.95
C ASP A 644 17.41 22.48 -9.96
N PRO A 645 17.44 21.21 -10.41
CA PRO A 645 17.59 20.05 -9.54
C PRO A 645 18.87 20.07 -8.70
N GLU A 646 19.99 20.55 -9.25
CA GLU A 646 21.28 20.57 -8.54
C GLU A 646 21.25 21.58 -7.40
N ARG A 647 20.75 22.80 -7.67
CA ARG A 647 20.59 23.83 -6.64
C ARG A 647 19.60 23.43 -5.55
N ARG A 648 18.49 22.78 -5.92
CA ARG A 648 17.52 22.25 -4.96
C ARG A 648 18.19 21.24 -4.03
N ASP A 649 18.90 20.26 -4.60
CA ASP A 649 19.55 19.21 -3.82
C ASP A 649 20.67 19.78 -2.93
N GLU A 650 21.39 20.83 -3.35
CA GLU A 650 22.37 21.55 -2.53
C GLU A 650 21.72 22.22 -1.30
N LEU A 651 20.60 22.93 -1.51
CA LEU A 651 19.86 23.62 -0.44
C LEU A 651 19.30 22.62 0.58
N GLU A 652 18.67 21.55 0.10
CA GLU A 652 18.07 20.53 0.95
C GLU A 652 19.13 19.69 1.67
N ALA A 653 20.27 19.40 1.03
CA ALA A 653 21.42 18.76 1.70
C ALA A 653 22.01 19.65 2.80
N THR A 654 22.17 20.95 2.53
CA THR A 654 22.65 21.92 3.54
C THR A 654 21.72 21.95 4.75
N ALA A 655 20.41 22.03 4.53
CA ALA A 655 19.43 22.01 5.61
C ALA A 655 19.42 20.68 6.38
N LEU A 656 19.62 19.55 5.69
CA LEU A 656 19.78 18.25 6.32
C LEU A 656 20.98 18.23 7.27
N TYR A 657 22.16 18.70 6.84
CA TYR A 657 23.33 18.77 7.70
C TYR A 657 23.12 19.71 8.89
N ASP A 658 22.56 20.89 8.66
CA ASP A 658 22.27 21.86 9.73
C ASP A 658 21.34 21.27 10.80
N LEU A 659 20.30 20.54 10.38
CA LEU A 659 19.38 19.86 11.30
C LEU A 659 20.10 18.76 12.10
N ILE A 660 20.89 17.91 11.44
CA ILE A 660 21.64 16.84 12.13
C ILE A 660 22.57 17.44 13.17
N GLU A 661 23.35 18.46 12.79
CA GLU A 661 24.36 19.10 13.61
C GLU A 661 23.77 19.85 14.80
N ARG A 662 22.81 20.76 14.54
CA ARG A 662 22.40 21.78 15.52
C ARG A 662 21.13 21.45 16.28
N GLU A 663 20.34 20.50 15.79
CA GLU A 663 19.07 20.15 16.41
C GLU A 663 19.05 18.70 16.89
N VAL A 664 19.38 17.75 16.00
CA VAL A 664 19.30 16.32 16.31
C VAL A 664 20.40 15.91 17.28
N ALA A 665 21.67 16.11 16.93
CA ALA A 665 22.80 15.74 17.76
C ALA A 665 22.78 16.51 19.08
N ASP A 666 22.55 17.83 19.04
CA ASP A 666 22.44 18.67 20.24
C ASP A 666 21.41 18.13 21.24
N ARG A 667 20.19 17.80 20.81
CA ARG A 667 19.15 17.30 21.72
C ARG A 667 19.45 15.89 22.25
N PHE A 668 20.14 15.06 21.47
CA PHE A 668 20.51 13.71 21.90
C PHE A 668 21.63 13.74 22.95
N TYR A 669 22.63 14.63 22.78
CA TYR A 669 23.80 14.72 23.65
C TYR A 669 23.64 15.73 24.81
N ASP A 670 22.60 16.56 24.81
CA ASP A 670 22.24 17.43 25.94
C ASP A 670 21.71 16.59 27.12
N ARG A 671 22.63 16.13 27.98
CA ARG A 671 22.33 15.30 29.16
C ARG A 671 22.18 16.15 30.41
N ALA A 672 21.13 15.90 31.18
CA ALA A 672 20.99 16.43 32.53
C ALA A 672 21.98 15.76 33.52
N ALA A 673 21.99 16.22 34.77
CA ALA A 673 22.91 15.72 35.81
C ALA A 673 22.78 14.21 36.11
N ASP A 674 21.64 13.61 35.78
CA ASP A 674 21.37 12.18 35.90
C ASP A 674 21.68 11.38 34.62
N GLY A 675 22.25 12.03 33.60
CA GLY A 675 22.63 11.41 32.32
C GLY A 675 21.49 11.29 31.30
N LEU A 676 20.29 11.79 31.58
CA LEU A 676 19.13 11.66 30.70
C LEU A 676 18.95 12.86 29.76
N PRO A 677 18.60 12.66 28.48
CA PRO A 677 18.37 13.73 27.52
C PRO A 677 16.89 14.15 27.59
N ARG A 678 16.56 15.11 28.46
CA ARG A 678 15.16 15.41 28.81
C ARG A 678 14.31 15.82 27.61
N ARG A 679 14.80 16.78 26.81
CA ARG A 679 14.09 17.25 25.60
C ARG A 679 13.92 16.15 24.56
N TRP A 680 14.92 15.28 24.38
CA TRP A 680 14.83 14.13 23.49
C TRP A 680 13.73 13.18 23.92
N LEU A 681 13.68 12.84 25.21
CA LEU A 681 12.68 11.92 25.75
C LEU A 681 11.27 12.50 25.72
N GLU A 682 11.13 13.81 25.91
CA GLU A 682 9.87 14.53 25.69
C GLU A 682 9.38 14.36 24.25
N MET A 683 10.26 14.52 23.25
CA MET A 683 9.91 14.28 21.84
C MET A 683 9.53 12.81 21.59
N VAL A 684 10.27 11.85 22.16
CA VAL A 684 9.97 10.42 22.02
C VAL A 684 8.59 10.09 22.58
N LYS A 685 8.27 10.57 23.79
CA LYS A 685 6.95 10.41 24.41
C LYS A 685 5.84 11.05 23.59
N HIS A 686 6.10 12.26 23.08
CA HIS A 686 5.15 12.96 22.23
C HIS A 686 4.87 12.16 20.96
N THR A 687 5.90 11.72 20.23
CA THR A 687 5.82 10.85 19.05
C THR A 687 4.99 9.61 19.29
N LEU A 688 5.26 8.87 20.35
CA LEU A 688 4.50 7.65 20.67
C LEU A 688 3.02 7.98 20.94
N SER A 689 2.74 9.08 21.66
CA SER A 689 1.35 9.46 21.98
C SER A 689 0.57 10.07 20.79
N SER A 690 1.22 10.83 19.92
CA SER A 690 0.57 11.58 18.84
C SER A 690 0.47 10.78 17.54
N LEU A 691 1.49 10.00 17.22
CA LEU A 691 1.54 9.17 16.01
C LEU A 691 1.09 7.74 16.27
N GLY A 692 1.34 7.19 17.47
CA GLY A 692 1.04 5.80 17.82
C GLY A 692 -0.35 5.34 17.39
N PRO A 693 -1.44 6.02 17.77
CA PRO A 693 -2.80 5.67 17.34
C PRO A 693 -3.05 5.79 15.83
N LYS A 694 -2.40 6.76 15.16
CA LYS A 694 -2.64 7.08 13.76
C LYS A 694 -1.97 6.08 12.83
N VAL A 695 -0.73 5.69 13.13
CA VAL A 695 0.10 4.89 12.21
C VAL A 695 -0.28 3.39 12.16
N LEU A 696 -1.31 2.95 12.87
CA LEU A 696 -1.68 1.53 12.98
C LEU A 696 -2.41 1.01 11.73
N ALA A 697 -2.04 -0.18 11.28
CA ALA A 697 -2.74 -0.88 10.20
C ALA A 697 -4.19 -1.25 10.60
N GLY A 698 -4.48 -1.49 11.88
CA GLY A 698 -5.84 -1.70 12.37
C GLY A 698 -6.75 -0.48 12.12
N ARG A 699 -6.23 0.73 12.37
CA ARG A 699 -6.92 1.98 12.05
C ARG A 699 -7.14 2.11 10.54
N MET A 700 -6.08 1.92 9.74
CA MET A 700 -6.19 1.95 8.28
C MET A 700 -7.29 1.00 7.79
N LEU A 701 -7.32 -0.24 8.29
CA LEU A 701 -8.31 -1.23 7.87
C LEU A 701 -9.73 -0.88 8.34
N HIS A 702 -9.90 -0.33 9.53
CA HIS A 702 -11.16 0.24 9.99
C HIS A 702 -11.67 1.30 8.99
N ASP A 703 -10.80 2.23 8.57
CA ASP A 703 -11.16 3.28 7.61
C ASP A 703 -11.54 2.69 6.24
N TYR A 704 -10.85 1.63 5.77
CA TYR A 704 -11.26 0.87 4.59
C TYR A 704 -12.64 0.23 4.76
N VAL A 705 -12.91 -0.43 5.89
CA VAL A 705 -14.19 -1.12 6.14
C VAL A 705 -15.34 -0.12 6.16
N VAL A 706 -15.20 0.99 6.88
CA VAL A 706 -16.25 1.99 7.05
C VAL A 706 -16.41 2.85 5.79
N GLY A 707 -15.32 3.38 5.25
CA GLY A 707 -15.35 4.33 4.15
C GLY A 707 -15.52 3.71 2.76
N LEU A 708 -15.04 2.47 2.56
CA LEU A 708 -14.95 1.87 1.22
C LEU A 708 -15.67 0.53 1.10
N TYR A 709 -15.33 -0.47 1.92
CA TYR A 709 -15.86 -1.83 1.75
C TYR A 709 -17.35 -1.95 2.08
N THR A 710 -17.82 -1.34 3.17
CA THR A 710 -19.25 -1.40 3.54
C THR A 710 -20.12 -0.66 2.49
N PRO A 711 -19.77 0.57 2.05
CA PRO A 711 -20.48 1.21 0.96
C PRO A 711 -20.41 0.41 -0.37
N ALA A 712 -19.25 -0.18 -0.71
CA ALA A 712 -19.13 -1.02 -1.91
C ALA A 712 -20.02 -2.27 -1.85
N ALA A 713 -20.08 -2.94 -0.70
CA ALA A 713 -20.99 -4.06 -0.50
C ALA A 713 -22.46 -3.63 -0.65
N SER A 714 -22.83 -2.47 -0.10
CA SER A 714 -24.17 -1.91 -0.26
C SER A 714 -24.51 -1.63 -1.74
N SER A 715 -23.61 -0.98 -2.47
CA SER A 715 -23.77 -0.71 -3.90
C SER A 715 -23.85 -2.00 -4.72
N ALA A 716 -23.00 -2.99 -4.41
CA ALA A 716 -23.01 -4.30 -5.07
C ALA A 716 -24.33 -5.05 -4.86
N ARG A 717 -24.81 -5.13 -3.61
CA ARG A 717 -26.11 -5.74 -3.27
C ARG A 717 -27.25 -5.05 -4.01
N ALA A 718 -27.24 -3.72 -4.05
CA ALA A 718 -28.26 -2.94 -4.77
C ALA A 718 -28.30 -3.27 -6.27
N LEU A 719 -27.15 -3.43 -6.92
CA LEU A 719 -27.09 -3.76 -8.36
C LEU A 719 -27.38 -5.23 -8.67
N VAL A 720 -27.05 -6.16 -7.78
CA VAL A 720 -27.25 -7.61 -7.97
C VAL A 720 -28.69 -8.04 -7.67
N ALA A 721 -29.43 -7.26 -6.86
CA ALA A 721 -30.82 -7.53 -6.48
C ALA A 721 -31.75 -7.83 -7.67
N ASP A 722 -32.80 -8.62 -7.40
CA ASP A 722 -33.86 -8.97 -8.36
C ASP A 722 -33.35 -9.50 -9.70
N GLY A 723 -32.23 -10.23 -9.69
CA GLY A 723 -31.63 -10.79 -10.90
C GLY A 723 -30.98 -9.73 -11.79
N TYR A 724 -30.29 -8.77 -11.18
CA TYR A 724 -29.57 -7.66 -11.81
C TYR A 724 -30.45 -6.57 -12.44
N GLU A 725 -31.71 -6.46 -12.05
CA GLU A 725 -32.64 -5.49 -12.66
C GLU A 725 -32.15 -4.03 -12.52
N ASN A 726 -31.65 -3.67 -11.34
CA ASN A 726 -31.08 -2.34 -11.11
C ASN A 726 -29.84 -2.08 -11.98
N ALA A 727 -29.00 -3.08 -12.24
CA ALA A 727 -27.86 -2.94 -13.15
C ALA A 727 -28.33 -2.66 -14.59
N ARG A 728 -29.42 -3.31 -15.04
CA ARG A 728 -30.00 -3.04 -16.38
C ARG A 728 -30.54 -1.64 -16.50
N GLN A 729 -31.35 -1.22 -15.54
CA GLN A 729 -31.94 0.11 -15.52
C GLN A 729 -30.85 1.18 -15.41
N PHE A 730 -29.84 0.97 -14.58
CA PHE A 730 -28.75 1.94 -14.41
C PHE A 730 -27.86 2.05 -15.65
N ALA A 731 -27.51 0.93 -16.30
CA ALA A 731 -26.76 0.95 -17.54
C ALA A 731 -27.55 1.65 -18.68
N ALA A 732 -28.85 1.35 -18.80
CA ALA A 732 -29.72 2.02 -19.76
C ALA A 732 -29.85 3.53 -19.48
N TRP A 733 -29.96 3.91 -18.20
CA TRP A 733 -29.98 5.29 -17.75
C TRP A 733 -28.69 6.02 -18.14
N LYS A 734 -27.50 5.46 -17.83
CA LYS A 734 -26.20 6.05 -18.19
C LYS A 734 -26.04 6.23 -19.69
N LEU A 735 -26.47 5.25 -20.49
CA LEU A 735 -26.40 5.34 -21.95
C LEU A 735 -27.28 6.46 -22.48
N ARG A 736 -28.55 6.52 -22.06
CA ARG A 736 -29.50 7.59 -22.43
C ARG A 736 -28.95 8.95 -22.02
N LEU A 737 -28.48 9.07 -20.78
CA LEU A 737 -27.92 10.28 -20.23
C LEU A 737 -26.74 10.79 -21.06
N THR A 738 -25.76 9.93 -21.34
CA THR A 738 -24.54 10.30 -22.08
C THR A 738 -24.86 10.75 -23.51
N GLN A 739 -25.82 10.11 -24.18
CA GLN A 739 -26.25 10.48 -25.53
C GLN A 739 -27.00 11.82 -25.56
N ALA A 740 -27.85 12.08 -24.57
CA ALA A 740 -28.66 13.30 -24.48
C ALA A 740 -27.92 14.48 -23.83
N TRP A 741 -26.80 14.26 -23.14
CA TRP A 741 -26.06 15.28 -22.39
C TRP A 741 -25.70 16.54 -23.20
N PRO A 742 -25.30 16.46 -24.49
CA PRO A 742 -25.02 17.65 -25.28
C PRO A 742 -26.22 18.61 -25.44
N GLY A 743 -27.45 18.15 -25.13
CA GLY A 743 -28.65 18.98 -25.11
C GLY A 743 -28.83 19.82 -23.84
N ILE A 744 -28.09 19.55 -22.76
CA ILE A 744 -28.19 20.27 -21.49
C ILE A 744 -27.52 21.63 -21.58
N ARG A 745 -28.28 22.71 -21.32
CA ARG A 745 -27.76 24.08 -21.27
C ARG A 745 -28.29 24.87 -20.08
N VAL A 746 -27.40 25.60 -19.43
CA VAL A 746 -27.78 26.68 -18.49
C VAL A 746 -28.09 27.92 -19.32
N GLU A 747 -29.37 28.27 -19.46
CA GLU A 747 -29.78 29.36 -20.35
C GLU A 747 -29.81 30.71 -19.65
N HIS A 748 -30.31 30.75 -18.42
CA HIS A 748 -30.41 31.97 -17.63
C HIS A 748 -30.10 31.70 -16.16
N VAL A 749 -29.37 32.62 -15.53
CA VAL A 749 -29.13 32.66 -14.08
C VAL A 749 -29.45 34.06 -13.60
N GLU A 750 -30.47 34.17 -12.75
CA GLU A 750 -30.90 35.42 -12.13
C GLU A 750 -30.62 35.39 -10.64
N ALA A 751 -30.29 36.54 -10.09
CA ALA A 751 -30.02 36.70 -8.67
C ALA A 751 -30.88 37.84 -8.09
N ALA A 752 -31.47 37.59 -6.92
CA ALA A 752 -32.33 38.53 -6.21
C ALA A 752 -32.05 38.49 -4.69
N GLY A 753 -32.68 39.38 -3.93
CA GLY A 753 -32.62 39.35 -2.46
C GLY A 753 -31.41 40.06 -1.83
N ILE A 754 -30.49 40.62 -2.63
CA ILE A 754 -29.39 41.47 -2.14
C ILE A 754 -29.54 42.92 -2.65
N GLY A 755 -29.22 43.89 -1.79
CA GLY A 755 -29.11 45.30 -2.18
C GLY A 755 -27.73 45.65 -2.76
N ASP A 756 -27.51 46.91 -3.10
CA ASP A 756 -26.26 47.40 -3.74
C ASP A 756 -24.99 47.18 -2.89
N ALA A 757 -25.15 46.99 -1.58
CA ALA A 757 -24.07 46.69 -0.63
C ALA A 757 -24.48 45.50 0.27
N PRO A 758 -24.29 44.25 -0.19
CA PRO A 758 -24.66 43.07 0.59
C PRO A 758 -23.81 42.95 1.87
N GLU A 759 -24.47 42.62 2.98
CA GLU A 759 -23.84 42.43 4.29
C GLU A 759 -23.56 40.94 4.56
N LEU A 760 -22.54 40.68 5.39
CA LEU A 760 -22.24 39.32 5.87
C LEU A 760 -23.46 38.72 6.59
N GLY A 761 -23.87 37.52 6.19
CA GLY A 761 -25.05 36.83 6.71
C GLY A 761 -26.34 37.08 5.92
N ALA A 762 -26.33 37.95 4.90
CA ALA A 762 -27.44 38.06 3.95
C ALA A 762 -27.55 36.80 3.07
N ARG A 763 -28.69 36.65 2.40
CA ARG A 763 -28.95 35.53 1.49
C ARG A 763 -29.21 36.06 0.08
N LEU A 764 -28.54 35.46 -0.88
CA LEU A 764 -28.75 35.71 -2.30
C LEU A 764 -29.67 34.61 -2.85
N GLU A 765 -30.86 34.99 -3.30
CA GLU A 765 -31.78 34.08 -3.97
C GLU A 765 -31.32 33.90 -5.42
N LEU A 766 -31.03 32.66 -5.83
CA LEU A 766 -30.70 32.32 -7.20
C LEU A 766 -31.85 31.61 -7.88
N ARG A 767 -32.07 31.96 -9.15
CA ARG A 767 -33.00 31.31 -10.07
C ARG A 767 -32.26 30.91 -11.32
N ALA A 768 -32.33 29.63 -11.69
CA ALA A 768 -31.69 29.11 -12.89
C ALA A 768 -32.73 28.47 -13.82
N THR A 769 -32.64 28.80 -15.11
CA THR A 769 -33.43 28.18 -16.18
C THR A 769 -32.53 27.23 -16.95
N ILE A 770 -32.87 25.94 -16.93
CA ILE A 770 -32.09 24.87 -17.53
C ILE A 770 -32.89 24.24 -18.67
N ALA A 771 -32.32 24.23 -19.87
CA ALA A 771 -32.83 23.39 -20.95
C ALA A 771 -32.39 21.95 -20.71
N LEU A 772 -33.34 21.03 -20.48
CA LEU A 772 -33.04 19.63 -20.18
C LEU A 772 -32.92 18.75 -21.44
N GLY A 773 -33.30 19.26 -22.60
CA GLY A 773 -33.28 18.48 -23.85
C GLY A 773 -34.20 17.27 -23.75
N GLU A 774 -33.65 16.07 -23.96
CA GLU A 774 -34.39 14.79 -23.87
C GLU A 774 -34.40 14.19 -22.45
N LEU A 775 -33.79 14.87 -21.47
CA LEU A 775 -33.68 14.42 -20.08
C LEU A 775 -34.75 15.03 -19.18
N SER A 776 -34.95 14.43 -18.01
CA SER A 776 -35.87 14.91 -16.98
C SER A 776 -35.13 15.57 -15.81
N ALA A 777 -35.87 16.31 -14.97
CA ALA A 777 -35.31 16.92 -13.77
C ALA A 777 -34.78 15.88 -12.76
N ASP A 778 -35.27 14.63 -12.83
CA ASP A 778 -34.81 13.54 -11.96
C ASP A 778 -33.46 12.94 -12.42
N ASP A 779 -33.05 13.19 -13.66
CA ASP A 779 -31.78 12.70 -14.22
C ASP A 779 -30.57 13.57 -13.86
N VAL A 780 -30.82 14.77 -13.32
CA VAL A 780 -29.80 15.79 -13.09
C VAL A 780 -29.92 16.42 -11.70
N GLN A 781 -28.82 16.99 -11.24
CA GLN A 781 -28.78 17.89 -10.11
C GLN A 781 -28.23 19.23 -10.57
N VAL A 782 -28.97 20.30 -10.27
CA VAL A 782 -28.52 21.67 -10.52
C VAL A 782 -27.86 22.19 -9.25
N GLN A 783 -26.64 22.68 -9.37
CA GLN A 783 -25.84 23.16 -8.26
C GLN A 783 -25.43 24.60 -8.52
N ALA A 784 -25.49 25.44 -7.50
CA ALA A 784 -24.81 26.73 -7.51
C ALA A 784 -23.46 26.59 -6.79
N ALA A 785 -22.39 26.92 -7.50
CA ALA A 785 -21.03 27.00 -6.98
C ALA A 785 -20.75 28.46 -6.60
N TYR A 786 -20.29 28.73 -5.38
CA TYR A 786 -20.04 30.09 -4.91
C TYR A 786 -18.80 30.16 -4.02
N GLY A 787 -18.14 31.30 -3.99
CA GLY A 787 -16.90 31.42 -3.23
C GLY A 787 -16.17 32.74 -3.45
N ARG A 788 -14.89 32.73 -3.08
CA ARG A 788 -13.99 33.88 -3.31
C ARG A 788 -13.62 33.91 -4.79
N VAL A 789 -13.61 35.11 -5.35
CA VAL A 789 -13.16 35.35 -6.73
C VAL A 789 -11.66 35.66 -6.74
N GLY A 790 -10.94 34.96 -7.61
CA GLY A 790 -9.51 35.15 -7.87
C GLY A 790 -9.23 36.33 -8.82
N PRO A 791 -7.94 36.58 -9.13
CA PRO A 791 -7.54 37.68 -10.00
C PRO A 791 -8.01 37.56 -11.46
N HIS A 792 -8.41 36.37 -11.90
CA HIS A 792 -8.85 36.07 -13.26
C HIS A 792 -10.35 35.70 -13.30
N ASP A 793 -11.12 36.17 -12.32
CA ASP A 793 -12.55 35.90 -12.15
C ASP A 793 -12.91 34.41 -11.89
N GLU A 794 -11.92 33.58 -11.52
CA GLU A 794 -12.09 32.19 -11.14
C GLU A 794 -12.61 32.03 -9.70
N LEU A 795 -13.45 31.03 -9.44
CA LEU A 795 -13.82 30.68 -8.07
C LEU A 795 -12.69 29.89 -7.41
N ILE A 796 -12.20 30.37 -6.26
CA ILE A 796 -11.18 29.69 -5.47
C ILE A 796 -11.87 28.86 -4.39
N SER A 797 -11.64 27.54 -4.43
CA SER A 797 -12.24 26.53 -3.52
C SER A 797 -13.74 26.75 -3.32
N PRO A 798 -14.54 26.63 -4.41
CA PRO A 798 -15.97 26.90 -4.37
C PRO A 798 -16.71 25.99 -3.39
N THR A 799 -17.76 26.52 -2.78
CA THR A 799 -18.77 25.77 -2.04
C THR A 799 -19.98 25.54 -2.94
N TYR A 800 -20.62 24.38 -2.83
CA TYR A 800 -21.75 24.02 -3.68
C TYR A 800 -23.04 23.91 -2.87
N VAL A 801 -24.15 24.40 -3.42
CA VAL A 801 -25.49 24.13 -2.91
C VAL A 801 -26.37 23.57 -4.02
N THR A 802 -27.18 22.58 -3.71
CA THR A 802 -28.18 22.04 -4.63
C THR A 802 -29.36 23.00 -4.74
N LEU A 803 -29.69 23.41 -5.97
CA LEU A 803 -30.92 24.15 -6.27
C LEU A 803 -32.09 23.19 -6.39
N LYS A 804 -33.28 23.61 -5.94
CA LYS A 804 -34.50 22.82 -5.97
C LYS A 804 -35.24 23.06 -7.27
N ALA A 805 -35.72 22.00 -7.91
CA ALA A 805 -36.61 22.12 -9.06
C ALA A 805 -37.97 22.67 -8.60
N ASP A 806 -38.45 23.72 -9.27
CA ASP A 806 -39.74 24.35 -8.99
C ASP A 806 -40.82 23.90 -9.98
N SER A 807 -40.52 24.01 -11.27
CA SER A 807 -41.45 23.65 -12.36
C SER A 807 -40.69 23.34 -13.64
N VAL A 808 -41.32 22.58 -14.53
CA VAL A 808 -40.88 22.35 -15.91
C VAL A 808 -41.97 22.89 -16.84
N ASP A 809 -41.61 23.68 -17.84
CA ASP A 809 -42.56 24.18 -18.84
C ASP A 809 -42.81 23.20 -19.99
N ASP A 810 -43.79 23.54 -20.85
CA ASP A 810 -44.19 22.72 -22.01
C ASP A 810 -43.08 22.62 -23.08
N ASP A 811 -42.08 23.51 -23.04
CA ASP A 811 -40.93 23.54 -23.95
C ASP A 811 -39.71 22.76 -23.40
N GLY A 812 -39.85 22.11 -22.25
CA GLY A 812 -38.80 21.28 -21.62
C GLY A 812 -37.74 22.08 -20.85
N ARG A 813 -38.04 23.34 -20.48
CA ARG A 813 -37.19 24.16 -19.60
C ARG A 813 -37.58 23.92 -18.16
N ALA A 814 -36.59 23.64 -17.33
CA ALA A 814 -36.77 23.44 -15.91
C ALA A 814 -36.23 24.64 -15.12
N TYR A 815 -37.03 25.10 -14.16
CA TYR A 815 -36.73 26.23 -13.31
C TYR A 815 -36.26 25.72 -11.95
N TYR A 816 -35.14 26.26 -11.47
CA TYR A 816 -34.54 25.88 -10.20
C TYR A 816 -34.30 27.10 -9.31
N THR A 817 -34.60 26.98 -8.03
CA THR A 817 -34.34 28.02 -7.02
C THR A 817 -33.44 27.54 -5.89
N GLY A 818 -32.70 28.46 -5.28
CA GLY A 818 -31.98 28.19 -4.04
C GLY A 818 -31.36 29.44 -3.44
N ASP A 819 -31.05 29.38 -2.15
CA ASP A 819 -30.44 30.48 -1.40
C ASP A 819 -28.94 30.25 -1.20
N LEU A 820 -28.13 31.21 -1.62
CA LEU A 820 -26.71 31.27 -1.28
C LEU A 820 -26.48 32.09 -0.02
N PRO A 821 -25.84 31.54 1.02
CA PRO A 821 -25.42 32.33 2.17
C PRO A 821 -24.20 33.20 1.81
N LEU A 822 -24.27 34.49 2.11
CA LEU A 822 -23.10 35.37 2.06
C LEU A 822 -22.31 35.23 3.36
N ASP A 823 -21.52 34.16 3.43
CA ASP A 823 -20.80 33.68 4.62
C ASP A 823 -19.39 34.27 4.79
N ARG A 824 -18.94 35.10 3.83
CA ARG A 824 -17.57 35.60 3.77
C ARG A 824 -17.49 37.06 3.31
N THR A 825 -16.43 37.74 3.75
CA THR A 825 -16.11 39.12 3.35
C THR A 825 -15.13 39.15 2.18
N GLY A 826 -15.29 40.10 1.26
CA GLY A 826 -14.41 40.31 0.10
C GLY A 826 -15.13 40.09 -1.22
N ALA A 827 -14.38 39.93 -2.32
CA ALA A 827 -14.94 39.60 -3.63
C ALA A 827 -15.63 38.23 -3.56
N PHE A 828 -16.92 38.21 -3.88
CA PHE A 828 -17.78 37.04 -3.85
C PHE A 828 -18.33 36.80 -5.26
N GLY A 829 -18.27 35.55 -5.70
CA GLY A 829 -18.77 35.13 -7.01
C GLY A 829 -19.58 33.87 -6.89
N TYR A 830 -20.41 33.63 -7.89
CA TYR A 830 -21.17 32.40 -8.03
C TYR A 830 -21.34 32.04 -9.50
N THR A 831 -21.58 30.76 -9.76
CA THR A 831 -22.02 30.22 -11.04
C THR A 831 -23.01 29.08 -10.79
N VAL A 832 -23.69 28.62 -11.83
CA VAL A 832 -24.59 27.46 -11.78
C VAL A 832 -24.02 26.37 -12.68
N ARG A 833 -24.17 25.12 -12.29
CA ARG A 833 -23.84 23.98 -13.13
C ARG A 833 -24.88 22.88 -13.01
N VAL A 834 -24.92 22.01 -14.00
CA VAL A 834 -25.76 20.82 -14.05
C VAL A 834 -24.84 19.60 -14.06
N VAL A 835 -25.10 18.65 -13.16
CA VAL A 835 -24.36 17.38 -13.04
C VAL A 835 -25.35 16.21 -13.05
N PRO A 836 -24.95 15.00 -13.47
CA PRO A 836 -25.83 13.84 -13.43
C PRO A 836 -26.27 13.49 -12.01
N PHE A 837 -27.48 12.96 -11.88
CA PHE A 837 -27.98 12.47 -10.60
C PHE A 837 -28.68 11.13 -10.75
N HIS A 838 -28.24 10.16 -9.94
CA HIS A 838 -28.93 8.89 -9.77
C HIS A 838 -28.61 8.32 -8.38
N PRO A 839 -29.57 7.71 -7.65
CA PRO A 839 -29.32 7.15 -6.32
C PRO A 839 -28.22 6.07 -6.22
N LEU A 840 -27.83 5.49 -7.35
CA LEU A 840 -26.80 4.44 -7.45
C LEU A 840 -25.39 4.99 -7.77
N MET A 841 -25.27 6.28 -8.05
CA MET A 841 -23.96 6.93 -8.21
C MET A 841 -23.30 7.16 -6.86
N ALA A 842 -21.97 7.09 -6.83
CA ALA A 842 -21.17 7.36 -5.63
C ALA A 842 -20.74 8.83 -5.51
N SER A 843 -20.67 9.56 -6.62
CA SER A 843 -20.27 10.98 -6.68
C SER A 843 -20.90 11.67 -7.89
N PRO A 844 -21.24 12.97 -7.82
CA PRO A 844 -21.68 13.74 -8.99
C PRO A 844 -20.68 13.74 -10.15
N ALA A 845 -19.38 13.59 -9.84
CA ALA A 845 -18.33 13.52 -10.84
C ALA A 845 -18.19 12.14 -11.50
N GLU A 846 -18.91 11.09 -11.05
CA GLU A 846 -18.67 9.71 -11.47
C GLU A 846 -18.63 9.51 -13.00
N LEU A 847 -19.46 10.26 -13.75
CA LEU A 847 -19.55 10.16 -15.21
C LEU A 847 -18.66 11.16 -15.97
N GLY A 848 -17.99 12.09 -15.29
CA GLY A 848 -17.21 13.14 -15.97
C GLY A 848 -18.05 14.05 -16.87
N LEU A 849 -19.34 14.21 -16.54
CA LEU A 849 -20.28 15.04 -17.27
C LEU A 849 -20.69 16.25 -16.42
N VAL A 850 -20.53 17.45 -16.97
CA VAL A 850 -20.96 18.71 -16.37
C VAL A 850 -21.37 19.67 -17.48
N SER A 851 -22.38 20.50 -17.22
CA SER A 851 -22.77 21.61 -18.09
C SER A 851 -22.85 22.89 -17.25
N ALA A 852 -22.20 23.96 -17.71
CA ALA A 852 -22.14 25.27 -17.06
C ALA A 852 -22.50 26.36 -18.10
N PRO A 853 -22.82 27.60 -17.68
CA PRO A 853 -23.05 28.71 -18.59
C PRO A 853 -21.89 28.87 -19.58
N GLU A 854 -22.21 29.14 -20.85
CA GLU A 854 -21.18 29.48 -21.84
C GLU A 854 -20.48 30.79 -21.44
N GLU A 855 -19.15 30.81 -21.49
CA GLU A 855 -18.39 32.05 -21.34
C GLU A 855 -18.82 33.03 -22.45
N PRO A 856 -19.14 34.29 -22.12
CA PRO A 856 -19.54 35.27 -23.14
C PRO A 856 -18.42 35.45 -24.17
N ALA A 857 -18.68 35.10 -25.43
CA ALA A 857 -17.72 35.28 -26.51
C ALA A 857 -17.26 36.76 -26.61
N GLY A 858 -16.01 37.03 -26.23
CA GLY A 858 -15.34 38.31 -26.48
C GLY A 858 -15.22 39.31 -25.32
N MET A 859 -15.42 38.92 -24.05
CA MET A 859 -15.15 39.81 -22.90
C MET A 859 -13.93 39.37 -22.09
N THR A 860 -12.79 40.04 -22.29
CA THR A 860 -11.57 39.88 -21.49
C THR A 860 -11.52 40.79 -20.26
N ASN A 861 -12.62 41.45 -19.86
CA ASN A 861 -12.68 42.26 -18.64
C ASN A 861 -14.11 42.31 -18.07
N GLY A 862 -14.24 41.88 -16.82
CA GLY A 862 -15.47 41.57 -16.11
C GLY A 862 -16.57 42.63 -16.14
N THR A 863 -17.77 42.19 -16.49
CA THR A 863 -19.00 42.45 -15.72
C THR A 863 -20.08 41.48 -16.21
N LEU A 864 -20.40 40.46 -15.42
CA LEU A 864 -21.67 39.73 -15.57
C LEU A 864 -22.79 40.72 -15.20
N ARG A 865 -23.69 40.99 -16.13
CA ARG A 865 -24.95 41.69 -15.87
C ARG A 865 -26.11 40.74 -16.07
#